data_AF-L1LCR6-F1
#
_entry.id   AF-L1LCR6-F1
#
_cell.length_a   1.000
_cell.length_b   1.000
_cell.length_c   1.000
_cell.angle_alpha   90.00
_cell.angle_beta   90.00
_cell.angle_gamma   90.00
#
_symmetry.space_group_name_H-M   'P 1'
#
loop_
_entity.id
_entity.type
_entity.pdbx_description
1 polymer ?
#
loop_
_entity_poly.entity_id
_entity_poly.type
_entity_poly.pdbx_seq_one_letter_code
_entity_poly.pdbx_strand_id
1 'polypeptide(L)'
;MQIVLILWVLLLGQTCSLETPQGPEEEAEEEVILDITKPNPSFIDTIARNPYGVVTKIYVPKKGYKIFSVVEKEEPIWQTDGLRCEHVAVLTRGESGTHVNVYLRDENGERVCLYYERDDEANDWDEATEGNFYSIFHQRALSEAVFDSIELDVTKRATCEMYFVADSQKLPFLLFAPNVSYRIKSVKNGTVIWNAGANDQGCIYASFYPRDIPTLAYLVIQSLAEVRDLYYKKVGNSWTSVDKNGYLADLKQAGFDESQVSDEITMDIANVDSDCFYITKYPINSYGVNSYVPSLGFKLKSIAEGNADIWKVEEGSSAKCINVNVVYKDAVFCALFILVEDPKNGRHVLYFVKNDKEWKNVSKDEYYDRIAKENGLEPLGKIENPKVVMSSFRNKDGLKIATYSSGVENSKGDVVLVHGIRSHFKSEFCSENVEWNFDNFGFPISPDIGGQFMDETHVNALITGHRHLFEHAYLEGMDAFEASPRYEYSQSLTAFFNGLGYSVYGLDLQSHGLSESFSPTRCHAREFINFALDVIQFVSIVKRGKFEDSSEKWNEEVVYENIPMDRKVFLLGNSMGGNIVFQAVQEFYKHAKEEARFVDGLISIAGMFSLDHHADTTTKKVAKHLLGAAARVQPKKENPCDKLLNYGEFFELFTRYRDPFFYAKRLTLETANALLNACNDVKKPKNLANYPKDLPTLFLHTDNDFLCDPKGPREMVNIHLKDHSDVKLVEFKASTHFLTVPHSTVLTQKYLKELLDKAIEA
;
A
#
# COMPACT_ATOMS: atom_id res chain seq x y z
N MET A 1 -47.16 -31.24 63.55
CA MET A 1 -47.21 -30.36 64.73
C MET A 1 -46.19 -29.25 64.48
N GLN A 2 -46.53 -28.26 63.66
CA GLN A 2 -47.24 -27.04 64.04
C GLN A 2 -46.44 -26.17 65.01
N ILE A 3 -46.13 -24.96 64.52
CA ILE A 3 -46.03 -23.72 65.28
C ILE A 3 -44.81 -23.63 66.19
N VAL A 4 -43.73 -23.10 65.63
CA VAL A 4 -42.97 -22.03 66.31
C VAL A 4 -42.98 -20.83 65.35
N LEU A 5 -44.19 -20.30 65.20
CA LEU A 5 -44.46 -19.00 64.61
C LEU A 5 -44.42 -17.97 65.75
N ILE A 6 -43.86 -16.80 65.46
CA ILE A 6 -44.20 -15.53 66.11
C ILE A 6 -43.67 -15.35 67.54
N LEU A 7 -42.35 -15.09 67.60
CA LEU A 7 -41.80 -14.00 68.43
C LEU A 7 -41.10 -12.98 67.51
N TRP A 8 -41.74 -12.76 66.35
CA TRP A 8 -41.41 -11.73 65.36
C TRP A 8 -42.13 -10.44 65.72
N VAL A 9 -41.45 -9.33 65.48
CA VAL A 9 -41.90 -7.93 65.61
C VAL A 9 -41.59 -7.34 67.00
N LEU A 10 -40.65 -6.40 67.01
CA LEU A 10 -40.26 -5.47 68.09
C LEU A 10 -39.11 -5.94 68.98
N LEU A 11 -37.89 -5.91 68.44
CA LEU A 11 -36.80 -5.10 69.01
C LEU A 11 -35.54 -5.24 68.16
N LEU A 12 -34.95 -4.09 67.82
CA LEU A 12 -33.65 -3.86 67.16
C LEU A 12 -33.68 -3.70 65.63
N GLY A 13 -34.11 -2.49 65.19
CA GLY A 13 -33.39 -1.78 64.13
C GLY A 13 -31.97 -1.41 64.62
N GLN A 14 -30.97 -1.12 63.81
CA GLN A 14 -30.91 -0.50 62.50
C GLN A 14 -29.69 -1.03 61.71
N THR A 15 -29.84 -1.09 60.38
CA THR A 15 -28.82 -0.91 59.33
C THR A 15 -27.44 -1.60 59.49
N CYS A 16 -27.24 -2.67 58.72
CA CYS A 16 -25.96 -2.98 58.09
C CYS A 16 -26.25 -3.31 56.62
N SER A 17 -25.89 -2.38 55.74
CA SER A 17 -25.76 -2.62 54.30
C SER A 17 -24.61 -3.60 54.08
N LEU A 18 -24.88 -4.68 53.38
CA LEU A 18 -23.86 -5.53 52.78
C LEU A 18 -23.15 -4.71 51.69
N GLU A 19 -21.96 -4.22 51.98
CA GLU A 19 -21.04 -3.73 50.97
C GLU A 19 -20.65 -4.89 50.04
N THR A 20 -20.95 -4.70 48.77
CA THR A 20 -20.39 -5.46 47.66
C THR A 20 -18.85 -5.32 47.64
N PRO A 21 -18.09 -6.35 47.25
CA PRO A 21 -16.63 -6.29 47.24
C PRO A 21 -16.17 -5.16 46.32
N GLN A 22 -15.35 -4.25 46.85
CA GLN A 22 -14.56 -3.32 46.04
C GLN A 22 -13.76 -4.11 45.00
N GLY A 23 -13.81 -3.67 43.75
CA GLY A 23 -12.87 -4.11 42.72
C GLY A 23 -11.42 -3.79 43.12
N PRO A 24 -10.41 -4.26 42.37
CA PRO A 24 -9.01 -4.03 42.70
C PRO A 24 -8.77 -2.52 42.86
N GLU A 25 -8.17 -2.09 43.97
CA GLU A 25 -7.64 -0.73 44.10
C GLU A 25 -6.69 -0.48 42.92
N GLU A 26 -6.99 0.51 42.07
CA GLU A 26 -6.04 0.98 41.05
C GLU A 26 -4.78 1.48 41.79
N GLU A 27 -3.64 0.83 41.57
CA GLU A 27 -2.35 1.33 42.01
C GLU A 27 -2.17 2.76 41.49
N ALA A 28 -1.87 3.71 42.38
CA ALA A 28 -1.72 5.11 42.00
C ALA A 28 -0.61 5.27 40.95
N GLU A 29 -0.98 5.69 39.73
CA GLU A 29 -0.04 5.93 38.63
C GLU A 29 0.82 7.17 38.91
N GLU A 30 2.14 7.04 38.76
CA GLU A 30 3.11 8.14 38.94
C GLU A 30 3.04 9.11 37.75
N GLU A 31 2.89 10.41 38.05
CA GLU A 31 2.79 11.45 37.02
C GLU A 31 4.17 11.80 36.46
N VAL A 32 4.30 11.79 35.13
CA VAL A 32 5.54 12.09 34.43
C VAL A 32 5.35 13.18 33.37
N ILE A 33 6.41 13.97 33.17
CA ILE A 33 6.50 14.94 32.07
C ILE A 33 7.19 14.25 30.88
N LEU A 34 6.55 14.29 29.72
CA LEU A 34 7.16 13.84 28.46
C LEU A 34 7.87 15.01 27.79
N ASP A 35 9.20 15.01 27.80
CA ASP A 35 10.00 15.84 26.87
C ASP A 35 10.14 15.09 25.55
N ILE A 36 9.49 15.59 24.49
CA ILE A 36 9.47 14.92 23.17
C ILE A 36 10.85 14.89 22.49
N THR A 37 11.81 15.69 22.96
CA THR A 37 13.20 15.69 22.46
C THR A 37 14.10 14.72 23.22
N LYS A 38 13.75 14.41 24.47
CA LYS A 38 14.53 13.54 25.35
C LYS A 38 13.62 12.67 26.23
N PRO A 39 12.86 11.74 25.63
CA PRO A 39 11.97 10.86 26.38
C PRO A 39 12.79 9.97 27.34
N ASN A 40 12.30 9.77 28.56
CA ASN A 40 12.96 8.92 29.54
C ASN A 40 12.51 7.45 29.38
N PRO A 41 13.41 6.53 28.98
CA PRO A 41 13.05 5.14 28.73
C PRO A 41 12.67 4.35 29.98
N SER A 42 12.88 4.89 31.18
CA SER A 42 12.46 4.24 32.43
C SER A 42 10.93 4.20 32.56
N PHE A 43 10.23 5.20 32.02
CA PHE A 43 8.78 5.34 32.16
C PHE A 43 8.03 5.57 30.84
N ILE A 44 8.71 5.87 29.72
CA ILE A 44 8.12 6.00 28.39
C ILE A 44 8.65 4.91 27.46
N ASP A 45 7.76 4.18 26.80
CA ASP A 45 8.09 3.41 25.61
C ASP A 45 8.05 4.31 24.36
N THR A 46 9.03 4.15 23.48
CA THR A 46 9.13 4.90 22.22
C THR A 46 9.02 3.94 21.05
N ILE A 47 8.04 4.19 20.18
CA ILE A 47 7.80 3.44 18.95
C ILE A 47 8.08 4.36 17.77
N ALA A 48 8.91 3.92 16.81
CA ALA A 48 9.16 4.66 15.59
C ALA A 48 8.37 4.08 14.42
N ARG A 49 7.65 4.94 13.68
CA ARG A 49 6.99 4.61 12.42
C ARG A 49 7.42 5.60 11.35
N ASN A 50 7.26 5.22 10.09
CA ASN A 50 7.66 6.06 8.96
C ASN A 50 6.63 6.07 7.82
N PRO A 51 5.35 6.42 8.08
CA PRO A 51 4.32 6.50 7.04
C PRO A 51 4.71 7.54 5.97
N TYR A 52 4.68 7.15 4.70
CA TYR A 52 5.07 7.95 3.53
C TYR A 52 6.50 8.51 3.58
N GLY A 53 7.38 8.00 4.45
CA GLY A 53 8.69 8.60 4.68
C GLY A 53 8.69 9.76 5.68
N VAL A 54 7.55 10.06 6.30
CA VAL A 54 7.43 11.02 7.41
C VAL A 54 7.73 10.33 8.73
N VAL A 55 8.85 10.70 9.36
CA VAL A 55 9.26 10.13 10.65
C VAL A 55 8.26 10.50 11.73
N THR A 56 7.68 9.48 12.36
CA THR A 56 6.68 9.60 13.42
C THR A 56 7.17 8.85 14.65
N LYS A 57 7.29 9.54 15.78
CA LYS A 57 7.59 8.92 17.08
C LYS A 57 6.32 8.86 17.91
N ILE A 58 6.02 7.68 18.46
CA ILE A 58 4.87 7.47 19.33
C ILE A 58 5.40 7.14 20.72
N TYR A 59 4.98 7.94 21.70
CA TYR A 59 5.39 7.83 23.09
C TYR A 59 4.23 7.29 23.92
N VAL A 60 4.49 6.21 24.64
CA VAL A 60 3.47 5.52 25.46
C VAL A 60 3.96 5.45 26.89
N PRO A 61 3.18 5.85 27.90
CA PRO A 61 3.54 5.63 29.30
C PRO A 61 3.60 4.13 29.60
N LYS A 62 4.65 3.70 30.29
CA LYS A 62 4.77 2.34 30.81
C LYS A 62 3.75 2.10 31.91
N LYS A 63 3.41 0.83 32.15
CA LYS A 63 2.53 0.43 33.25
C LYS A 63 3.00 1.06 34.58
N GLY A 64 2.08 1.72 35.29
CA GLY A 64 2.35 2.42 36.55
C GLY A 64 2.71 3.90 36.41
N TYR A 65 2.81 4.43 35.18
CA TYR A 65 3.08 5.84 34.90
C TYR A 65 1.94 6.47 34.09
N LYS A 66 1.77 7.78 34.22
CA LYS A 66 0.86 8.57 33.38
C LYS A 66 1.49 9.90 32.94
N ILE A 67 1.32 10.25 31.66
CA ILE A 67 1.78 11.54 31.12
C ILE A 67 0.75 12.61 31.49
N PHE A 68 1.14 13.61 32.29
CA PHE A 68 0.27 14.74 32.63
C PHE A 68 0.66 16.04 31.91
N SER A 69 1.86 16.09 31.34
CA SER A 69 2.36 17.21 30.54
C SER A 69 3.29 16.74 29.42
N VAL A 70 3.20 17.41 28.28
CA VAL A 70 4.06 17.23 27.11
C VAL A 70 4.78 18.56 26.86
N VAL A 71 6.10 18.49 26.73
CA VAL A 71 6.98 19.66 26.52
C VAL A 71 7.98 19.40 25.40
N GLU A 72 8.47 20.46 24.77
CA GLU A 72 9.68 20.45 23.93
C GLU A 72 10.76 21.29 24.62
N LYS A 73 11.84 20.66 25.14
CA LYS A 73 12.93 21.39 25.84
C LYS A 73 12.43 22.38 26.90
N GLU A 74 11.51 21.93 27.76
CA GLU A 74 10.86 22.71 28.82
C GLU A 74 9.73 23.66 28.36
N GLU A 75 9.55 23.90 27.05
CA GLU A 75 8.41 24.68 26.52
C GLU A 75 7.12 23.82 26.53
N PRO A 76 6.04 24.26 27.19
CA PRO A 76 4.82 23.48 27.31
C PRO A 76 4.05 23.41 26.00
N ILE A 77 3.72 22.21 25.56
CA ILE A 77 2.81 21.95 24.43
C ILE A 77 1.41 21.66 24.96
N TRP A 78 1.34 20.80 25.98
CA TRP A 78 0.09 20.38 26.59
C TRP A 78 0.28 20.08 28.08
N GLN A 79 -0.75 20.37 28.87
CA GLN A 79 -0.85 20.03 30.28
C GLN A 79 -2.31 19.79 30.65
N THR A 80 -2.58 18.81 31.52
CA THR A 80 -3.92 18.56 32.05
C THR A 80 -3.90 18.36 33.56
N ASP A 81 -5.06 18.62 34.18
CA ASP A 81 -5.32 18.38 35.61
C ASP A 81 -6.28 17.19 35.85
N GLY A 82 -6.52 16.33 34.84
CA GLY A 82 -7.42 15.18 35.04
C GLY A 82 -7.61 14.17 33.90
N LEU A 83 -7.12 14.43 32.68
CA LEU A 83 -7.30 13.48 31.56
C LEU A 83 -6.17 12.45 31.49
N ARG A 84 -6.52 11.20 31.18
CA ARG A 84 -5.54 10.12 31.03
C ARG A 84 -4.96 10.14 29.62
N CYS A 85 -3.67 10.41 29.47
CA CYS A 85 -2.96 10.31 28.20
C CYS A 85 -2.65 8.84 27.85
N GLU A 86 -3.20 8.34 26.74
CA GLU A 86 -2.90 7.01 26.19
C GLU A 86 -1.53 6.99 25.51
N HIS A 87 -1.29 7.95 24.61
CA HIS A 87 -0.03 8.10 23.90
C HIS A 87 0.07 9.47 23.24
N VAL A 88 1.29 9.83 22.86
CA VAL A 88 1.59 11.06 22.12
C VAL A 88 2.27 10.69 20.81
N ALA A 89 1.71 11.11 19.68
CA ALA A 89 2.31 10.91 18.37
C ALA A 89 2.94 12.23 17.88
N VAL A 90 4.21 12.19 17.50
CA VAL A 90 4.99 13.38 17.11
C VAL A 90 5.55 13.19 15.70
N LEU A 91 5.23 14.13 14.81
CA LEU A 91 5.81 14.21 13.47
C LEU A 91 7.08 15.05 13.55
N THR A 92 8.21 14.50 13.10
CA THR A 92 9.51 15.17 13.21
C THR A 92 10.11 15.52 11.86
N ARG A 93 10.79 16.67 11.79
CA ARG A 93 11.68 17.05 10.67
C ARG A 93 13.11 17.08 11.18
N GLY A 94 13.87 16.02 10.92
CA GLY A 94 15.17 15.83 11.56
C GLY A 94 15.01 15.56 13.05
N GLU A 95 15.62 16.38 13.90
CA GLU A 95 15.52 16.26 15.37
C GLU A 95 14.38 17.09 15.99
N SER A 96 13.77 18.02 15.24
CA SER A 96 12.73 18.91 15.75
C SER A 96 11.32 18.34 15.54
N GLY A 97 10.46 18.50 16.56
CA GLY A 97 9.02 18.27 16.42
C GLY A 97 8.40 19.33 15.52
N THR A 98 7.39 18.93 14.74
CA THR A 98 6.64 19.86 13.89
C THR A 98 5.15 19.83 14.17
N HIS A 99 4.60 18.65 14.50
CA HIS A 99 3.20 18.49 14.88
C HIS A 99 3.13 17.44 15.99
N VAL A 100 2.19 17.61 16.92
CA VAL A 100 1.97 16.71 18.06
C VAL A 100 0.49 16.38 18.17
N ASN A 101 0.18 15.09 18.27
CA ASN A 101 -1.15 14.58 18.59
C ASN A 101 -1.10 13.97 19.99
N VAL A 102 -1.96 14.47 20.88
CA VAL A 102 -2.10 13.94 22.24
C VAL A 102 -3.40 13.16 22.31
N TYR A 103 -3.30 11.84 22.48
CA TYR A 103 -4.46 10.95 22.59
C TYR A 103 -4.82 10.75 24.06
N LEU A 104 -6.04 11.10 24.41
CA LEU A 104 -6.56 11.15 25.77
C LEU A 104 -7.79 10.24 25.90
N ARG A 105 -8.04 9.75 27.12
CA ARG A 105 -9.35 9.25 27.54
C ARG A 105 -9.95 10.18 28.57
N ASP A 106 -11.23 10.47 28.39
CA ASP A 106 -12.04 11.15 29.40
C ASP A 106 -12.45 10.20 30.53
N GLU A 107 -13.18 10.71 31.53
CA GLU A 107 -13.68 9.95 32.67
C GLU A 107 -14.67 8.83 32.26
N ASN A 108 -15.29 8.94 31.09
CA ASN A 108 -16.22 7.95 30.54
C ASN A 108 -15.50 6.90 29.66
N GLY A 109 -14.19 7.06 29.44
CA GLY A 109 -13.37 6.22 28.57
C GLY A 109 -13.46 6.58 27.08
N GLU A 110 -14.18 7.65 26.72
CA GLU A 110 -14.23 8.19 25.36
C GLU A 110 -12.88 8.78 24.97
N ARG A 111 -12.48 8.55 23.72
CA ARG A 111 -11.21 9.04 23.20
C ARG A 111 -11.35 10.48 22.70
N VAL A 112 -10.42 11.32 23.14
CA VAL A 112 -10.24 12.70 22.66
C VAL A 112 -8.83 12.84 22.11
N CYS A 113 -8.67 13.50 20.96
CA CYS A 113 -7.35 13.81 20.43
C CYS A 113 -7.20 15.34 20.31
N LEU A 114 -6.08 15.85 20.82
CA LEU A 114 -5.69 17.25 20.68
C LEU A 114 -4.54 17.34 19.68
N TYR A 115 -4.55 18.38 18.85
CA TYR A 115 -3.58 18.57 17.77
C TYR A 115 -2.83 19.87 17.99
N TYR A 116 -1.51 19.83 17.82
CA TYR A 116 -0.64 20.99 17.95
C TYR A 116 0.30 21.08 16.75
N GLU A 117 0.58 22.30 16.31
CA GLU A 117 1.57 22.61 15.26
C GLU A 117 2.59 23.62 15.76
N ARG A 118 3.83 23.49 15.26
CA ARG A 118 4.89 24.43 15.58
C ARG A 118 4.78 25.65 14.66
N ASP A 119 4.66 26.84 15.25
CA ASP A 119 4.84 28.10 14.53
C ASP A 119 6.34 28.43 14.48
N ASP A 120 6.93 28.30 13.29
CA ASP A 120 8.34 28.61 13.06
C ASP A 120 8.64 30.13 13.14
N GLU A 121 7.65 31.00 12.93
CA GLU A 121 7.80 32.47 13.02
C GLU A 121 7.71 32.96 14.47
N ALA A 122 6.73 32.47 15.22
CA ALA A 122 6.58 32.79 16.64
C ALA A 122 7.55 32.01 17.55
N ASN A 123 8.08 30.89 17.05
CA ASN A 123 8.83 29.89 17.83
C ASN A 123 8.04 29.43 19.06
N ASP A 124 6.78 29.05 18.85
CA ASP A 124 5.85 28.54 19.86
C ASP A 124 5.01 27.38 19.28
N TRP A 125 4.18 26.76 20.13
CA TRP A 125 3.22 25.73 19.75
C TRP A 125 1.80 26.25 19.80
N ASP A 126 1.09 26.12 18.68
CA ASP A 126 -0.31 26.51 18.55
C ASP A 126 -1.22 25.28 18.49
N GLU A 127 -2.42 25.40 19.07
CA GLU A 127 -3.47 24.39 18.93
C GLU A 127 -4.03 24.42 17.49
N ALA A 128 -4.06 23.25 16.85
CA ALA A 128 -4.58 23.06 15.50
C ALA A 128 -5.91 22.30 15.50
N THR A 129 -6.69 22.46 14.44
CA THR A 129 -7.86 21.59 14.21
C THR A 129 -7.43 20.25 13.63
N GLU A 130 -8.24 19.20 13.84
CA GLU A 130 -8.02 17.88 13.22
C GLU A 130 -7.88 18.00 11.69
N GLY A 131 -8.76 18.78 11.05
CA GLY A 131 -8.73 19.02 9.61
C GLY A 131 -7.46 19.71 9.13
N ASN A 132 -6.94 20.70 9.86
CA ASN A 132 -5.67 21.35 9.53
C ASN A 132 -4.51 20.36 9.59
N PHE A 133 -4.40 19.60 10.69
CA PHE A 133 -3.35 18.60 10.87
C PHE A 133 -3.30 17.59 9.72
N TYR A 134 -4.44 16.98 9.37
CA TYR A 134 -4.46 15.96 8.31
C TYR A 134 -4.27 16.54 6.90
N SER A 135 -4.68 17.79 6.67
CA SER A 135 -4.40 18.50 5.42
C SER A 135 -2.90 18.73 5.24
N ILE A 136 -2.22 19.24 6.28
CA ILE A 136 -0.76 19.44 6.26
C ILE A 136 -0.03 18.09 6.15
N PHE A 137 -0.45 17.07 6.90
CA PHE A 137 0.15 15.74 6.80
C PHE A 137 0.02 15.17 5.39
N HIS A 138 -1.15 15.30 4.76
CA HIS A 138 -1.36 14.85 3.39
C HIS A 138 -0.42 15.55 2.39
N GLN A 139 -0.26 16.87 2.51
CA GLN A 139 0.63 17.64 1.65
C GLN A 139 2.11 17.27 1.86
N ARG A 140 2.51 16.98 3.10
CA ARG A 140 3.85 16.46 3.40
C ARG A 140 4.08 15.08 2.82
N ALA A 141 3.11 14.16 2.96
CA ALA A 141 3.16 12.84 2.36
C ALA A 141 3.30 12.92 0.84
N LEU A 142 2.54 13.81 0.18
CA LEU A 142 2.67 14.11 -1.24
C LEU A 142 4.09 14.59 -1.60
N SER A 143 4.62 15.55 -0.84
CA SER A 143 5.95 16.11 -1.09
C SER A 143 7.06 15.07 -0.93
N GLU A 144 6.98 14.23 0.11
CA GLU A 144 7.93 13.13 0.32
C GLU A 144 7.85 12.07 -0.78
N ALA A 145 6.69 11.90 -1.40
CA ALA A 145 6.45 10.91 -2.45
C ALA A 145 6.80 11.42 -3.88
N VAL A 146 7.27 12.65 -4.05
CA VAL A 146 7.76 13.17 -5.34
C VAL A 146 9.08 12.49 -5.71
N PHE A 147 9.13 11.91 -6.92
CA PHE A 147 10.34 11.27 -7.46
C PHE A 147 11.25 12.27 -8.14
N ASP A 148 10.68 13.16 -8.94
CA ASP A 148 11.43 14.16 -9.69
C ASP A 148 10.57 15.40 -9.99
N SER A 149 11.24 16.53 -10.19
CA SER A 149 10.64 17.78 -10.62
C SER A 149 11.05 18.11 -12.06
N ILE A 150 10.07 18.13 -12.95
CA ILE A 150 10.25 18.18 -14.39
C ILE A 150 9.96 19.56 -14.98
N GLU A 151 10.57 19.84 -16.13
CA GLU A 151 10.21 20.98 -16.98
C GLU A 151 9.28 20.50 -18.10
N LEU A 152 8.05 20.99 -18.10
CA LEU A 152 7.06 20.67 -19.12
C LEU A 152 7.34 21.47 -20.40
N ASP A 153 7.62 20.75 -21.48
CA ASP A 153 7.71 21.29 -22.84
C ASP A 153 6.41 21.03 -23.59
N VAL A 154 5.63 22.08 -23.81
CA VAL A 154 4.30 22.04 -24.46
C VAL A 154 4.36 21.51 -25.90
N THR A 155 5.53 21.50 -26.53
CA THR A 155 5.70 20.91 -27.86
C THR A 155 5.71 19.38 -27.86
N LYS A 156 5.92 18.74 -26.70
CA LYS A 156 5.89 17.29 -26.53
C LYS A 156 4.46 16.84 -26.19
N ARG A 157 3.70 16.52 -27.23
CA ARG A 157 2.25 16.25 -27.11
C ARG A 157 1.88 14.78 -26.86
N ALA A 158 2.83 13.95 -26.45
CA ALA A 158 2.58 12.56 -26.13
C ALA A 158 2.62 12.34 -24.62
N THR A 159 1.64 11.59 -24.11
CA THR A 159 1.66 11.06 -22.74
C THR A 159 2.92 10.22 -22.50
N CYS A 160 3.48 10.32 -21.30
CA CYS A 160 4.62 9.51 -20.87
C CYS A 160 4.51 9.20 -19.36
N GLU A 161 5.49 8.48 -18.81
CA GLU A 161 5.50 8.12 -17.39
C GLU A 161 5.47 9.33 -16.42
N MET A 162 5.85 10.53 -16.89
CA MET A 162 5.97 11.72 -16.05
C MET A 162 4.73 12.62 -16.06
N TYR A 163 3.94 12.61 -17.13
CA TYR A 163 2.78 13.48 -17.31
C TYR A 163 1.82 12.93 -18.38
N PHE A 164 0.57 13.29 -18.21
CA PHE A 164 -0.53 12.99 -19.12
C PHE A 164 -0.80 14.15 -20.07
N VAL A 165 -1.17 13.83 -21.31
CA VAL A 165 -1.52 14.81 -22.35
C VAL A 165 -2.86 14.43 -22.98
N ALA A 166 -3.77 15.41 -23.10
CA ALA A 166 -4.92 15.29 -24.00
C ALA A 166 -4.74 16.26 -25.18
N ASP A 167 -4.42 15.69 -26.35
CA ASP A 167 -4.26 16.39 -27.64
C ASP A 167 -5.32 15.87 -28.63
N SER A 168 -6.59 16.08 -28.29
CA SER A 168 -7.72 15.49 -29.02
C SER A 168 -8.34 16.44 -30.05
N GLN A 169 -8.68 15.87 -31.21
CA GLN A 169 -9.72 16.31 -32.18
C GLN A 169 -10.86 17.11 -31.57
N LYS A 170 -11.42 16.53 -30.51
CA LYS A 170 -12.73 16.88 -29.98
C LYS A 170 -12.67 17.97 -28.92
N LEU A 171 -11.47 18.34 -28.47
CA LEU A 171 -11.25 19.40 -27.50
C LEU A 171 -10.55 20.58 -28.18
N PRO A 172 -10.99 21.82 -27.92
CA PRO A 172 -10.33 23.02 -28.46
C PRO A 172 -9.03 23.37 -27.72
N PHE A 173 -8.73 22.68 -26.62
CA PHE A 173 -7.56 22.89 -25.78
C PHE A 173 -6.57 21.73 -25.88
N LEU A 174 -5.29 22.05 -25.75
CA LEU A 174 -4.23 21.08 -25.47
C LEU A 174 -4.01 21.06 -23.95
N LEU A 175 -4.13 19.89 -23.32
CA LEU A 175 -4.15 19.76 -21.86
C LEU A 175 -3.00 18.90 -21.34
N PHE A 176 -2.47 19.26 -20.17
CA PHE A 176 -1.44 18.52 -19.46
C PHE A 176 -1.73 18.43 -17.97
N ALA A 177 -1.33 17.31 -17.36
CA ALA A 177 -1.31 17.12 -15.91
C ALA A 177 -0.08 16.27 -15.52
N PRO A 178 0.57 16.55 -14.37
CA PRO A 178 1.64 15.69 -13.89
C PRO A 178 1.08 14.32 -13.53
N ASN A 179 1.92 13.30 -13.65
CA ASN A 179 1.63 12.01 -13.05
C ASN A 179 1.86 12.07 -11.52
N VAL A 180 1.22 11.19 -10.73
CA VAL A 180 1.09 11.28 -9.27
C VAL A 180 2.40 11.36 -8.48
N SER A 181 3.51 10.94 -9.08
CA SER A 181 4.84 10.94 -8.48
C SER A 181 5.80 12.00 -9.04
N TYR A 182 5.30 12.91 -9.87
CA TYR A 182 6.10 13.95 -10.52
C TYR A 182 5.55 15.34 -10.23
N ARG A 183 6.44 16.33 -10.17
CA ARG A 183 6.07 17.74 -10.00
C ARG A 183 6.49 18.53 -11.23
N ILE A 184 5.58 19.25 -11.89
CA ILE A 184 5.95 20.20 -12.95
C ILE A 184 6.41 21.50 -12.29
N LYS A 185 7.72 21.77 -12.29
CA LYS A 185 8.30 23.00 -11.71
C LYS A 185 8.42 24.15 -12.70
N SER A 186 8.25 23.89 -13.99
CA SER A 186 8.35 24.88 -15.05
C SER A 186 7.51 24.46 -16.24
N VAL A 187 6.92 25.43 -16.93
CA VAL A 187 6.13 25.24 -18.14
C VAL A 187 6.67 26.14 -19.25
N LYS A 188 7.01 25.56 -20.40
CA LYS A 188 7.55 26.29 -21.56
C LYS A 188 6.84 25.94 -22.87
N ASN A 189 6.67 26.93 -23.72
CA ASN A 189 6.27 26.77 -25.12
C ASN A 189 7.15 27.68 -25.99
N GLY A 190 8.32 27.17 -26.37
CA GLY A 190 9.41 27.96 -26.97
C GLY A 190 10.11 28.86 -25.94
N THR A 191 9.36 29.76 -25.30
CA THR A 191 9.78 30.56 -24.15
C THR A 191 9.09 30.09 -22.87
N VAL A 192 9.69 30.43 -21.72
CA VAL A 192 9.13 30.08 -20.40
C VAL A 192 7.82 30.85 -20.19
N ILE A 193 6.79 30.13 -19.75
CA ILE A 193 5.49 30.68 -19.36
C ILE A 193 5.47 30.90 -17.85
N TRP A 194 5.92 29.90 -17.11
CA TRP A 194 5.89 29.88 -15.65
C TRP A 194 7.05 29.04 -15.08
N ASN A 195 7.54 29.47 -13.92
CA ASN A 195 8.50 28.75 -13.08
C ASN A 195 8.03 28.78 -11.63
N ALA A 196 8.28 27.68 -10.91
CA ALA A 196 8.07 27.59 -9.48
C ALA A 196 8.94 28.63 -8.75
N GLY A 197 8.32 29.38 -7.85
CA GLY A 197 9.00 30.32 -6.94
C GLY A 197 9.50 29.66 -5.66
N ALA A 198 8.99 28.48 -5.32
CA ALA A 198 9.38 27.69 -4.14
C ALA A 198 9.47 26.20 -4.49
N ASN A 199 10.20 25.43 -3.68
CA ASN A 199 10.48 24.02 -3.96
C ASN A 199 9.23 23.13 -3.90
N ASP A 200 8.25 23.49 -3.09
CA ASP A 200 6.98 22.78 -2.92
C ASP A 200 5.94 23.15 -3.98
N GLN A 201 6.18 24.22 -4.75
CA GLN A 201 5.25 24.71 -5.75
C GLN A 201 5.32 23.90 -7.05
N GLY A 202 4.17 23.47 -7.57
CA GLY A 202 4.08 22.71 -8.82
C GLY A 202 2.84 23.04 -9.63
N CYS A 203 2.94 22.94 -10.95
CA CYS A 203 1.79 23.00 -11.86
C CYS A 203 1.10 21.63 -11.88
N ILE A 204 -0.16 21.60 -11.44
CA ILE A 204 -0.99 20.38 -11.37
C ILE A 204 -1.96 20.26 -12.55
N TYR A 205 -2.12 21.33 -13.32
CA TYR A 205 -2.86 21.32 -14.58
C TYR A 205 -2.41 22.47 -15.47
N ALA A 206 -2.30 22.21 -16.77
CA ALA A 206 -2.03 23.24 -17.77
C ALA A 206 -2.95 23.07 -18.99
N SER A 207 -3.63 24.14 -19.38
CA SER A 207 -4.49 24.23 -20.54
C SER A 207 -4.02 25.29 -21.52
N PHE A 208 -4.05 24.98 -22.81
CA PHE A 208 -3.53 25.80 -23.89
C PHE A 208 -4.54 25.99 -25.02
N TYR A 209 -4.76 27.23 -25.45
CA TYR A 209 -5.70 27.57 -26.53
C TYR A 209 -5.07 28.53 -27.55
N PRO A 210 -5.37 28.39 -28.87
CA PRO A 210 -5.96 27.21 -29.49
C PRO A 210 -5.06 25.97 -29.35
N ARG A 211 -5.63 24.76 -29.33
CA ARG A 211 -4.89 23.49 -29.22
C ARG A 211 -3.68 23.41 -30.16
N ASP A 212 -3.89 23.69 -31.44
CA ASP A 212 -2.86 23.47 -32.46
C ASP A 212 -1.72 24.50 -32.40
N ILE A 213 -2.04 25.76 -32.13
CA ILE A 213 -1.06 26.85 -32.04
C ILE A 213 -1.37 27.70 -30.80
N PRO A 214 -0.89 27.30 -29.61
CA PRO A 214 -1.24 27.99 -28.38
C PRO A 214 -0.81 29.46 -28.34
N THR A 215 -1.76 30.34 -28.03
CA THR A 215 -1.55 31.77 -27.77
C THR A 215 -2.02 32.18 -26.37
N LEU A 216 -2.79 31.33 -25.70
CA LEU A 216 -3.32 31.53 -24.35
C LEU A 216 -2.99 30.30 -23.50
N ALA A 217 -2.68 30.52 -22.22
CA ALA A 217 -2.42 29.46 -21.27
C ALA A 217 -3.13 29.72 -19.93
N TYR A 218 -3.70 28.67 -19.37
CA TYR A 218 -4.28 28.62 -18.03
C TYR A 218 -3.57 27.53 -17.25
N LEU A 219 -2.96 27.89 -16.11
CA LEU A 219 -2.22 26.98 -15.25
C LEU A 219 -2.84 26.95 -13.87
N VAL A 220 -2.96 25.76 -13.28
CA VAL A 220 -3.31 25.57 -11.88
C VAL A 220 -2.04 25.20 -11.14
N ILE A 221 -1.69 26.00 -10.13
CA ILE A 221 -0.46 25.86 -9.36
C ILE A 221 -0.82 25.50 -7.92
N GLN A 222 -0.24 24.43 -7.40
CA GLN A 222 -0.38 23.99 -6.01
C GLN A 222 0.93 24.19 -5.24
N SER A 223 0.84 24.66 -4.01
CA SER A 223 1.90 24.66 -2.99
C SER A 223 1.38 23.99 -1.71
N LEU A 224 2.21 23.91 -0.66
CA LEU A 224 1.74 23.45 0.66
C LEU A 224 0.65 24.36 1.25
N ALA A 225 0.69 25.66 0.93
CA ALA A 225 -0.17 26.67 1.54
C ALA A 225 -1.50 26.87 0.78
N GLU A 226 -1.51 26.69 -0.54
CA GLU A 226 -2.66 27.09 -1.36
C GLU A 226 -2.64 26.48 -2.78
N VAL A 227 -3.76 26.69 -3.48
CA VAL A 227 -3.90 26.45 -4.93
C VAL A 227 -4.24 27.79 -5.61
N ARG A 228 -3.58 28.11 -6.71
CA ARG A 228 -3.76 29.37 -7.47
C ARG A 228 -3.95 29.11 -8.96
N ASP A 229 -4.85 29.88 -9.55
CA ASP A 229 -5.04 29.97 -10.99
C ASP A 229 -4.14 31.07 -11.59
N LEU A 230 -3.34 30.73 -12.60
CA LEU A 230 -2.52 31.69 -13.34
C LEU A 230 -2.90 31.70 -14.82
N TYR A 231 -2.99 32.90 -15.40
CA TYR A 231 -3.44 33.10 -16.78
C TYR A 231 -2.38 33.87 -17.56
N TYR A 232 -2.13 33.43 -18.80
CA TYR A 232 -1.11 34.02 -19.65
C TYR A 232 -1.60 34.19 -21.09
N LYS A 233 -1.07 35.20 -21.75
CA LYS A 233 -1.21 35.40 -23.20
C LYS A 233 0.13 35.61 -23.88
N LYS A 234 0.21 35.18 -25.13
CA LYS A 234 1.39 35.33 -25.96
C LYS A 234 1.40 36.71 -26.63
N VAL A 235 2.43 37.50 -26.37
CA VAL A 235 2.68 38.81 -26.98
C VAL A 235 4.02 38.75 -27.70
N GLY A 236 3.97 38.69 -29.04
CA GLY A 236 5.15 38.39 -29.85
C GLY A 236 5.69 36.98 -29.56
N ASN A 237 6.95 36.90 -29.11
CA ASN A 237 7.60 35.62 -28.77
C ASN A 237 7.59 35.31 -27.26
N SER A 238 6.99 36.17 -26.43
CA SER A 238 7.00 36.04 -24.98
C SER A 238 5.59 35.84 -24.43
N TRP A 239 5.50 35.31 -23.21
CA TRP A 239 4.26 35.15 -22.47
C TRP A 239 4.14 36.24 -21.42
N THR A 240 2.93 36.79 -21.26
CA THR A 240 2.64 37.85 -20.30
C THR A 240 1.47 37.43 -19.43
N SER A 241 1.63 37.57 -18.11
CA SER A 241 0.55 37.30 -17.15
C SER A 241 -0.61 38.25 -17.38
N VAL A 242 -1.83 37.74 -17.30
CA VAL A 242 -3.08 38.50 -17.32
C VAL A 242 -3.95 38.06 -16.16
N ASP A 243 -4.95 38.86 -15.82
CA ASP A 243 -6.00 38.42 -14.91
C ASP A 243 -7.02 37.51 -15.62
N LYS A 244 -7.90 36.89 -14.83
CA LYS A 244 -8.95 35.99 -15.31
C LYS A 244 -9.87 36.66 -16.34
N ASN A 245 -10.26 37.92 -16.13
CA ASN A 245 -11.18 38.62 -17.02
C ASN A 245 -10.53 38.93 -18.38
N GLY A 246 -9.27 39.33 -18.36
CA GLY A 246 -8.46 39.52 -19.57
C GLY A 246 -8.31 38.24 -20.36
N TYR A 247 -8.00 37.11 -19.68
CA TYR A 247 -7.93 35.80 -20.30
C TYR A 247 -9.24 35.38 -20.97
N LEU A 248 -10.38 35.55 -20.28
CA LEU A 248 -11.70 35.22 -20.83
C LEU A 248 -12.06 36.10 -22.04
N ALA A 249 -11.67 37.37 -22.04
CA ALA A 249 -11.86 38.26 -23.19
C ALA A 249 -10.99 37.82 -24.38
N ASP A 250 -9.71 37.51 -24.14
CA ASP A 250 -8.78 37.05 -25.16
C ASP A 250 -9.20 35.68 -25.74
N LEU A 251 -9.77 34.77 -24.93
CA LEU A 251 -10.35 33.50 -25.41
C LEU A 251 -11.48 33.74 -26.42
N LYS A 252 -12.44 34.60 -26.08
CA LYS A 252 -13.54 34.97 -26.98
C LYS A 252 -13.02 35.62 -28.25
N GLN A 253 -12.03 36.51 -28.14
CA GLN A 253 -11.40 37.14 -29.31
C GLN A 253 -10.69 36.14 -30.21
N ALA A 254 -10.07 35.11 -29.62
CA ALA A 254 -9.43 34.02 -30.33
C ALA A 254 -10.43 32.95 -30.86
N GLY A 255 -11.72 33.23 -30.81
CA GLY A 255 -12.78 32.42 -31.43
C GLY A 255 -13.26 31.24 -30.59
N PHE A 256 -12.97 31.22 -29.28
CA PHE A 256 -13.49 30.17 -28.41
C PHE A 256 -15.01 30.33 -28.24
N ASP A 257 -15.75 29.27 -28.56
CA ASP A 257 -17.19 29.16 -28.35
C ASP A 257 -17.48 27.97 -27.44
N GLU A 258 -17.87 28.26 -26.20
CA GLU A 258 -18.21 27.27 -25.18
C GLU A 258 -19.35 26.35 -25.62
N SER A 259 -20.29 26.83 -26.45
CA SER A 259 -21.43 26.03 -26.92
C SER A 259 -21.06 24.90 -27.89
N GLN A 260 -19.84 24.96 -28.45
CA GLN A 260 -19.32 23.95 -29.37
C GLN A 260 -18.46 22.89 -28.65
N VAL A 261 -18.22 23.05 -27.36
CA VAL A 261 -17.45 22.07 -26.58
C VAL A 261 -18.33 20.87 -26.26
N SER A 262 -17.92 19.69 -26.72
CA SER A 262 -18.54 18.41 -26.37
C SER A 262 -17.52 17.58 -25.61
N ASP A 263 -17.41 17.82 -24.31
CA ASP A 263 -16.53 17.10 -23.40
C ASP A 263 -17.19 15.85 -22.79
N GLU A 264 -18.51 15.72 -22.89
CA GLU A 264 -19.24 14.51 -22.49
C GLU A 264 -19.08 13.39 -23.52
N ILE A 265 -18.67 12.21 -23.06
CA ILE A 265 -18.40 11.06 -23.92
C ILE A 265 -19.15 9.81 -23.47
N THR A 266 -19.33 8.90 -24.43
CA THR A 266 -19.83 7.54 -24.24
C THR A 266 -18.75 6.55 -24.66
N MET A 267 -18.56 5.50 -23.86
CA MET A 267 -17.60 4.43 -24.13
C MET A 267 -18.31 3.18 -24.63
N ASP A 268 -17.94 2.70 -25.82
CA ASP A 268 -18.25 1.33 -26.24
C ASP A 268 -17.04 0.43 -25.92
N ILE A 269 -17.19 -0.50 -24.96
CA ILE A 269 -16.08 -1.37 -24.54
C ILE A 269 -15.60 -2.30 -25.66
N ALA A 270 -16.43 -2.55 -26.69
CA ALA A 270 -16.05 -3.34 -27.85
C ALA A 270 -15.23 -2.54 -28.89
N ASN A 271 -15.33 -1.20 -28.86
CA ASN A 271 -14.66 -0.30 -29.79
C ASN A 271 -14.35 1.04 -29.13
N VAL A 272 -13.38 1.02 -28.20
CA VAL A 272 -12.99 2.21 -27.43
C VAL A 272 -12.24 3.20 -28.31
N ASP A 273 -12.67 4.46 -28.29
CA ASP A 273 -12.01 5.55 -28.99
C ASP A 273 -10.74 6.00 -28.24
N SER A 274 -9.57 5.66 -28.77
CA SER A 274 -8.29 5.99 -28.15
C SER A 274 -7.99 7.48 -28.03
N ASP A 275 -8.69 8.35 -28.78
CA ASP A 275 -8.50 9.81 -28.67
C ASP A 275 -9.17 10.40 -27.42
N CYS A 276 -9.98 9.60 -26.72
CA CYS A 276 -10.73 9.99 -25.54
C CYS A 276 -10.28 9.28 -24.25
N PHE A 277 -9.35 8.31 -24.33
CA PHE A 277 -8.97 7.47 -23.21
C PHE A 277 -7.46 7.21 -23.12
N TYR A 278 -6.92 7.23 -21.92
CA TYR A 278 -5.68 6.53 -21.59
C TYR A 278 -5.99 5.04 -21.40
N ILE A 279 -5.32 4.18 -22.18
CA ILE A 279 -5.63 2.75 -22.26
C ILE A 279 -4.43 1.93 -21.81
N THR A 280 -4.68 1.04 -20.85
CA THR A 280 -3.68 0.09 -20.33
C THR A 280 -4.24 -1.32 -20.42
N LYS A 281 -3.46 -2.29 -20.91
CA LYS A 281 -3.92 -3.68 -21.13
C LYS A 281 -2.99 -4.69 -20.46
N TYR A 282 -3.55 -5.63 -19.72
CA TYR A 282 -2.85 -6.67 -18.97
C TYR A 282 -3.32 -8.08 -19.35
N PRO A 283 -2.93 -8.61 -20.51
CA PRO A 283 -3.21 -10.00 -20.86
C PRO A 283 -2.34 -10.97 -20.05
N ILE A 284 -2.96 -12.03 -19.54
CA ILE A 284 -2.33 -13.19 -18.91
C ILE A 284 -2.95 -14.47 -19.48
N ASN A 285 -2.21 -15.17 -20.33
CA ASN A 285 -2.74 -16.26 -21.16
C ASN A 285 -3.95 -15.79 -21.99
N SER A 286 -5.13 -16.39 -21.80
CA SER A 286 -6.38 -16.00 -22.45
C SER A 286 -7.29 -15.13 -21.57
N TYR A 287 -6.88 -14.86 -20.34
CA TYR A 287 -7.52 -13.94 -19.41
C TYR A 287 -6.86 -12.56 -19.53
N GLY A 288 -7.58 -11.48 -19.23
CA GLY A 288 -6.93 -10.18 -19.11
C GLY A 288 -7.82 -9.10 -18.53
N VAL A 289 -7.17 -8.02 -18.14
CA VAL A 289 -7.79 -6.82 -17.58
C VAL A 289 -7.36 -5.60 -18.40
N ASN A 290 -8.33 -4.82 -18.84
CA ASN A 290 -8.10 -3.56 -19.53
C ASN A 290 -8.56 -2.41 -18.64
N SER A 291 -7.70 -1.42 -18.41
CA SER A 291 -8.03 -0.18 -17.70
C SER A 291 -8.18 0.95 -18.70
N TYR A 292 -9.26 1.72 -18.55
CA TYR A 292 -9.59 2.86 -19.38
C TYR A 292 -9.87 4.06 -18.48
N VAL A 293 -9.10 5.12 -18.66
CA VAL A 293 -9.26 6.38 -17.93
C VAL A 293 -9.62 7.45 -18.96
N PRO A 294 -10.74 8.17 -18.83
CA PRO A 294 -11.04 9.30 -19.71
C PRO A 294 -9.86 10.27 -19.75
N SER A 295 -9.45 10.67 -20.95
CA SER A 295 -8.37 11.65 -21.10
C SER A 295 -8.78 12.99 -20.50
N LEU A 296 -7.78 13.80 -20.13
CA LEU A 296 -8.00 15.11 -19.50
C LEU A 296 -9.03 15.92 -20.28
N GLY A 297 -9.95 16.56 -19.55
CA GLY A 297 -11.01 17.37 -20.13
C GLY A 297 -12.27 16.60 -20.51
N PHE A 298 -12.24 15.29 -20.73
CA PHE A 298 -13.46 14.51 -21.03
C PHE A 298 -14.21 14.06 -19.77
N LYS A 299 -15.53 13.95 -19.88
CA LYS A 299 -16.45 13.45 -18.84
C LYS A 299 -17.17 12.22 -19.37
N LEU A 300 -16.83 11.03 -18.85
CA LEU A 300 -17.52 9.81 -19.22
C LEU A 300 -18.89 9.72 -18.55
N LYS A 301 -19.95 9.81 -19.36
CA LYS A 301 -21.35 9.84 -18.92
C LYS A 301 -22.12 8.56 -19.21
N SER A 302 -21.63 7.69 -20.10
CA SER A 302 -22.24 6.37 -20.31
C SER A 302 -21.28 5.34 -20.89
N ILE A 303 -21.56 4.06 -20.63
CA ILE A 303 -20.76 2.90 -21.03
C ILE A 303 -21.72 1.86 -21.61
N ALA A 304 -21.34 1.29 -22.75
CA ALA A 304 -22.09 0.26 -23.47
C ALA A 304 -21.15 -0.82 -24.04
N GLU A 305 -21.73 -1.94 -24.46
CA GLU A 305 -21.12 -2.93 -25.35
C GLU A 305 -21.95 -3.03 -26.63
N GLY A 306 -21.53 -2.35 -27.70
CA GLY A 306 -22.35 -2.14 -28.88
C GLY A 306 -23.68 -1.46 -28.54
N ASN A 307 -24.80 -2.20 -28.64
CA ASN A 307 -26.15 -1.68 -28.32
C ASN A 307 -26.62 -2.03 -26.90
N ALA A 308 -25.82 -2.75 -26.11
CA ALA A 308 -26.17 -3.11 -24.74
C ALA A 308 -25.65 -2.05 -23.77
N ASP A 309 -26.56 -1.29 -23.16
CA ASP A 309 -26.21 -0.33 -22.12
C ASP A 309 -25.69 -1.04 -20.87
N ILE A 310 -24.60 -0.53 -20.28
CA ILE A 310 -24.02 -1.05 -19.04
C ILE A 310 -24.26 -0.07 -17.91
N TRP A 311 -23.89 1.20 -18.14
CA TRP A 311 -24.04 2.26 -17.16
C TRP A 311 -24.31 3.61 -17.85
N LYS A 312 -25.15 4.44 -17.25
CA LYS A 312 -25.46 5.78 -17.75
C LYS A 312 -25.77 6.71 -16.57
N VAL A 313 -25.21 7.90 -16.62
CA VAL A 313 -25.49 8.96 -15.64
C VAL A 313 -26.96 9.37 -15.74
N GLU A 314 -27.60 9.56 -14.59
CA GLU A 314 -28.97 10.08 -14.51
C GLU A 314 -29.07 11.49 -15.10
N GLU A 315 -30.18 11.78 -15.78
CA GLU A 315 -30.40 13.09 -16.39
C GLU A 315 -30.35 14.21 -15.35
N GLY A 316 -29.57 15.26 -15.63
CA GLY A 316 -29.33 16.38 -14.71
C GLY A 316 -28.28 16.12 -13.61
N SER A 317 -27.70 14.93 -13.53
CA SER A 317 -26.61 14.63 -12.60
C SER A 317 -25.24 15.08 -13.14
N SER A 318 -24.44 15.65 -12.24
CA SER A 318 -23.04 16.00 -12.50
C SER A 318 -22.08 14.81 -12.35
N ALA A 319 -22.58 13.63 -11.94
CA ALA A 319 -21.75 12.44 -11.77
C ALA A 319 -21.01 12.05 -13.05
N LYS A 320 -19.85 11.42 -12.90
CA LYS A 320 -19.02 10.97 -14.01
C LYS A 320 -18.22 9.75 -13.62
N CYS A 321 -17.94 8.90 -14.60
CA CYS A 321 -16.99 7.80 -14.43
C CYS A 321 -15.57 8.31 -14.71
N ILE A 322 -14.61 7.96 -13.85
CA ILE A 322 -13.20 8.37 -14.00
C ILE A 322 -12.26 7.20 -14.33
N ASN A 323 -12.72 5.96 -14.18
CA ASN A 323 -11.98 4.77 -14.55
C ASN A 323 -12.94 3.62 -14.81
N VAL A 324 -12.64 2.84 -15.86
CA VAL A 324 -13.33 1.59 -16.21
C VAL A 324 -12.29 0.48 -16.26
N ASN A 325 -12.51 -0.58 -15.48
CA ASN A 325 -11.68 -1.77 -15.47
C ASN A 325 -12.50 -2.95 -16.03
N VAL A 326 -12.10 -3.47 -17.20
CA VAL A 326 -12.85 -4.48 -17.94
C VAL A 326 -12.08 -5.80 -17.96
N VAL A 327 -12.74 -6.85 -17.47
CA VAL A 327 -12.22 -8.21 -17.43
C VAL A 327 -12.75 -9.00 -18.62
N TYR A 328 -11.85 -9.72 -19.28
CA TYR A 328 -12.18 -10.63 -20.37
C TYR A 328 -11.49 -11.98 -20.21
N LYS A 329 -12.12 -13.00 -20.81
CA LYS A 329 -11.54 -14.32 -20.97
C LYS A 329 -11.86 -14.85 -22.37
N ASP A 330 -10.87 -15.43 -23.04
CA ASP A 330 -11.00 -15.99 -24.39
C ASP A 330 -11.60 -14.97 -25.38
N ALA A 331 -11.18 -13.70 -25.25
CA ALA A 331 -11.67 -12.53 -25.99
C ALA A 331 -13.16 -12.18 -25.77
N VAL A 332 -13.79 -12.69 -24.71
CA VAL A 332 -15.16 -12.36 -24.30
C VAL A 332 -15.13 -11.55 -22.99
N PHE A 333 -15.76 -10.37 -22.99
CA PHE A 333 -15.96 -9.58 -21.77
C PHE A 333 -16.91 -10.30 -20.81
N CYS A 334 -16.52 -10.44 -19.54
CA CYS A 334 -17.30 -11.18 -18.55
C CYS A 334 -17.68 -10.35 -17.32
N ALA A 335 -16.85 -9.36 -16.96
CA ALA A 335 -17.09 -8.50 -15.81
C ALA A 335 -16.41 -7.14 -16.03
N LEU A 336 -16.90 -6.09 -15.37
CA LEU A 336 -16.19 -4.82 -15.24
C LEU A 336 -16.55 -4.13 -13.94
N PHE A 337 -15.68 -3.25 -13.44
CA PHE A 337 -16.05 -2.28 -12.42
C PHE A 337 -15.68 -0.87 -12.88
N ILE A 338 -16.36 0.11 -12.30
CA ILE A 338 -16.15 1.53 -12.59
C ILE A 338 -15.99 2.35 -11.32
N LEU A 339 -15.15 3.37 -11.40
CA LEU A 339 -15.00 4.39 -10.36
C LEU A 339 -15.84 5.61 -10.74
N VAL A 340 -16.79 5.98 -9.89
CA VAL A 340 -17.73 7.08 -10.13
C VAL A 340 -17.49 8.21 -9.13
N GLU A 341 -17.24 9.41 -9.64
CA GLU A 341 -17.30 10.63 -8.84
C GLU A 341 -18.69 11.23 -8.97
N ASP A 342 -19.40 11.34 -7.85
CA ASP A 342 -20.72 11.96 -7.77
C ASP A 342 -20.68 13.10 -6.73
N PRO A 343 -20.81 14.38 -7.15
CA PRO A 343 -20.82 15.51 -6.23
C PRO A 343 -21.91 15.44 -5.15
N LYS A 344 -23.00 14.69 -5.39
CA LYS A 344 -24.12 14.56 -4.46
C LYS A 344 -23.96 13.37 -3.52
N ASN A 345 -23.46 12.25 -4.03
CA ASN A 345 -23.43 10.98 -3.29
C ASN A 345 -22.00 10.56 -2.86
N GLY A 346 -20.99 11.35 -3.18
CA GLY A 346 -19.60 11.02 -2.94
C GLY A 346 -19.04 10.03 -3.97
N ARG A 347 -17.79 9.63 -3.74
CA ARG A 347 -17.08 8.68 -4.60
C ARG A 347 -17.53 7.26 -4.28
N HIS A 348 -17.79 6.46 -5.31
CA HIS A 348 -18.20 5.07 -5.12
C HIS A 348 -17.82 4.17 -6.30
N VAL A 349 -17.84 2.87 -6.06
CA VAL A 349 -17.50 1.83 -7.06
C VAL A 349 -18.76 1.08 -7.44
N LEU A 350 -18.95 0.83 -8.74
CA LEU A 350 -20.05 -0.01 -9.24
C LEU A 350 -19.46 -1.22 -9.98
N TYR A 351 -20.04 -2.40 -9.76
CA TYR A 351 -19.57 -3.66 -10.33
C TYR A 351 -20.62 -4.25 -11.25
N PHE A 352 -20.17 -4.80 -12.37
CA PHE A 352 -21.04 -5.36 -13.40
C PHE A 352 -20.53 -6.72 -13.87
N VAL A 353 -21.46 -7.63 -14.12
CA VAL A 353 -21.19 -8.94 -14.72
C VAL A 353 -22.11 -9.18 -15.91
N LYS A 354 -21.63 -9.97 -16.87
CA LYS A 354 -22.36 -10.28 -18.10
C LYS A 354 -23.01 -11.66 -18.05
N ASN A 355 -24.33 -11.77 -17.91
CA ASN A 355 -25.07 -13.04 -17.94
C ASN A 355 -25.80 -13.18 -19.27
N ASP A 356 -25.55 -14.25 -20.05
CA ASP A 356 -26.32 -14.61 -21.24
C ASP A 356 -26.65 -13.43 -22.21
N LYS A 357 -25.68 -12.50 -22.37
CA LYS A 357 -25.66 -11.26 -23.18
C LYS A 357 -26.14 -9.97 -22.50
N GLU A 358 -26.63 -10.02 -21.27
CA GLU A 358 -27.05 -8.84 -20.52
C GLU A 358 -26.03 -8.47 -19.45
N TRP A 359 -25.79 -7.16 -19.28
CA TRP A 359 -24.98 -6.64 -18.19
C TRP A 359 -25.86 -6.31 -16.99
N LYS A 360 -25.41 -6.70 -15.80
CA LYS A 360 -26.13 -6.45 -14.56
C LYS A 360 -25.21 -5.84 -13.52
N ASN A 361 -25.67 -4.78 -12.86
CA ASN A 361 -25.04 -4.24 -11.65
C ASN A 361 -25.22 -5.24 -10.50
N VAL A 362 -24.11 -5.62 -9.87
CA VAL A 362 -24.04 -6.67 -8.85
C VAL A 362 -23.18 -6.23 -7.67
N SER A 363 -23.22 -7.00 -6.59
CA SER A 363 -22.28 -6.82 -5.49
C SER A 363 -20.84 -7.14 -5.90
N LYS A 364 -19.87 -6.60 -5.16
CA LYS A 364 -18.45 -6.92 -5.30
C LYS A 364 -18.17 -8.42 -5.21
N ASP A 365 -18.84 -9.13 -4.30
CA ASP A 365 -18.69 -10.57 -4.16
C ASP A 365 -19.16 -11.30 -5.42
N GLU A 366 -20.35 -10.97 -5.94
CA GLU A 366 -20.86 -11.56 -7.19
C GLU A 366 -19.93 -11.30 -8.38
N TYR A 367 -19.27 -10.13 -8.43
CA TYR A 367 -18.27 -9.79 -9.44
C TYR A 367 -17.07 -10.75 -9.40
N TYR A 368 -16.47 -10.95 -8.23
CA TYR A 368 -15.32 -11.86 -8.10
C TYR A 368 -15.70 -13.33 -8.22
N ASP A 369 -16.88 -13.73 -7.70
CA ASP A 369 -17.43 -15.08 -7.89
C ASP A 369 -17.60 -15.40 -9.37
N ARG A 370 -18.02 -14.42 -10.17
CA ARG A 370 -18.12 -14.58 -11.61
C ARG A 370 -16.74 -14.79 -12.23
N ILE A 371 -15.74 -13.99 -11.87
CA ILE A 371 -14.36 -14.14 -12.39
C ILE A 371 -13.79 -15.52 -12.04
N ALA A 372 -14.01 -16.00 -10.81
CA ALA A 372 -13.61 -17.34 -10.39
C ALA A 372 -14.26 -18.43 -11.25
N LYS A 373 -15.59 -18.38 -11.43
CA LYS A 373 -16.34 -19.34 -12.26
C LYS A 373 -15.90 -19.36 -13.71
N GLU A 374 -15.68 -18.18 -14.31
CA GLU A 374 -15.15 -18.07 -15.68
C GLU A 374 -13.79 -18.76 -15.80
N ASN A 375 -13.00 -18.78 -14.73
CA ASN A 375 -11.71 -19.46 -14.66
C ASN A 375 -11.78 -20.92 -14.19
N GLY A 376 -12.99 -21.49 -14.09
CA GLY A 376 -13.21 -22.89 -13.71
C GLY A 376 -12.91 -23.16 -12.23
N LEU A 377 -13.03 -22.14 -11.39
CA LEU A 377 -12.85 -22.23 -9.95
C LEU A 377 -14.16 -22.06 -9.21
N GLU A 378 -14.27 -22.72 -8.07
CA GLU A 378 -15.34 -22.45 -7.13
C GLU A 378 -15.10 -21.10 -6.44
N PRO A 379 -16.15 -20.28 -6.26
CA PRO A 379 -16.08 -19.10 -5.41
C PRO A 379 -15.51 -19.40 -4.03
N LEU A 380 -14.74 -18.46 -3.49
CA LEU A 380 -14.23 -18.57 -2.13
C LEU A 380 -15.41 -18.58 -1.15
N GLY A 381 -15.44 -19.57 -0.26
CA GLY A 381 -16.42 -19.62 0.81
C GLY A 381 -16.32 -18.37 1.70
N LYS A 382 -17.46 -17.87 2.16
CA LYS A 382 -17.50 -16.75 3.11
C LYS A 382 -17.17 -17.27 4.50
N ILE A 383 -16.13 -16.71 5.11
CA ILE A 383 -15.83 -16.91 6.53
C ILE A 383 -16.50 -15.76 7.28
N GLU A 384 -17.28 -16.06 8.32
CA GLU A 384 -17.88 -15.04 9.17
C GLU A 384 -16.81 -14.36 10.01
N ASN A 385 -16.78 -13.02 9.99
CA ASN A 385 -15.86 -12.18 10.77
C ASN A 385 -14.39 -12.62 10.68
N PRO A 386 -13.81 -12.70 9.47
CA PRO A 386 -12.43 -13.11 9.31
C PRO A 386 -11.52 -12.08 9.97
N LYS A 387 -10.51 -12.53 10.72
CA LYS A 387 -9.52 -11.68 11.36
C LYS A 387 -8.12 -12.03 10.90
N VAL A 388 -7.30 -11.02 10.72
CA VAL A 388 -5.85 -11.17 10.57
C VAL A 388 -5.22 -10.51 11.79
N VAL A 389 -4.93 -11.32 12.81
CA VAL A 389 -4.40 -10.82 14.08
C VAL A 389 -2.93 -10.44 13.92
N MET A 390 -2.57 -9.25 14.39
CA MET A 390 -1.20 -8.75 14.37
C MET A 390 -0.43 -9.15 15.64
N SER A 391 0.86 -9.39 15.50
CA SER A 391 1.80 -9.63 16.61
C SER A 391 3.20 -9.13 16.21
N SER A 392 4.21 -9.40 17.01
CA SER A 392 5.61 -9.13 16.67
C SER A 392 6.59 -10.09 17.35
N PHE A 393 7.86 -10.05 16.96
CA PHE A 393 8.96 -10.65 17.72
C PHE A 393 10.24 -9.82 17.57
N ARG A 394 11.28 -10.09 18.36
CA ARG A 394 12.60 -9.47 18.17
C ARG A 394 13.55 -10.41 17.44
N ASN A 395 14.08 -9.95 16.31
CA ASN A 395 15.00 -10.74 15.51
C ASN A 395 16.42 -10.79 16.08
N LYS A 396 17.34 -11.42 15.35
CA LYS A 396 18.76 -11.56 15.73
C LYS A 396 19.46 -10.23 15.97
N ASP A 397 19.06 -9.18 15.26
CA ASP A 397 19.60 -7.82 15.40
C ASP A 397 18.87 -6.99 16.47
N GLY A 398 17.88 -7.58 17.17
CA GLY A 398 17.05 -6.92 18.18
C GLY A 398 15.91 -6.07 17.62
N LEU A 399 15.74 -6.06 16.30
CA LEU A 399 14.68 -5.32 15.61
C LEU A 399 13.32 -5.98 15.86
N LYS A 400 12.30 -5.17 16.10
CA LYS A 400 10.91 -5.60 16.19
C LYS A 400 10.38 -5.90 14.78
N ILE A 401 9.99 -7.15 14.56
CA ILE A 401 9.44 -7.64 13.30
C ILE A 401 7.93 -7.81 13.47
N ALA A 402 7.14 -7.12 12.66
CA ALA A 402 5.69 -7.23 12.65
C ALA A 402 5.26 -8.55 11.98
N THR A 403 4.28 -9.22 12.56
CA THR A 403 3.77 -10.52 12.13
C THR A 403 2.26 -10.57 12.13
N TYR A 404 1.70 -11.52 11.38
CA TYR A 404 0.29 -11.64 11.09
C TYR A 404 -0.12 -13.11 11.15
N SER A 405 -1.32 -13.38 11.68
CA SER A 405 -1.94 -14.71 11.59
C SER A 405 -3.42 -14.62 11.24
N SER A 406 -3.88 -15.54 10.40
CA SER A 406 -5.29 -15.78 10.13
C SER A 406 -5.54 -17.28 10.29
N GLY A 407 -5.97 -17.65 11.50
CA GLY A 407 -6.18 -19.03 11.90
C GLY A 407 -7.52 -19.57 11.40
N VAL A 408 -7.57 -20.87 11.11
CA VAL A 408 -8.81 -21.61 10.85
C VAL A 408 -8.98 -22.73 11.87
N GLU A 409 -10.21 -23.00 12.28
CA GLU A 409 -10.51 -24.12 13.16
C GLU A 409 -10.16 -25.45 12.48
N ASN A 410 -9.55 -26.38 13.22
CA ASN A 410 -9.12 -27.69 12.72
C ASN A 410 -8.27 -27.61 11.43
N SER A 411 -7.33 -26.66 11.41
CA SER A 411 -6.42 -26.43 10.29
C SER A 411 -5.78 -27.71 9.74
N LYS A 412 -5.84 -27.87 8.42
CA LYS A 412 -5.14 -28.95 7.67
C LYS A 412 -3.63 -28.77 7.65
N GLY A 413 -3.16 -27.55 7.86
CA GLY A 413 -1.76 -27.17 7.77
C GLY A 413 -1.60 -25.65 7.82
N ASP A 414 -0.36 -25.21 8.01
CA ASP A 414 -0.03 -23.79 8.09
C ASP A 414 0.69 -23.36 6.81
N VAL A 415 0.38 -22.17 6.30
CA VAL A 415 1.10 -21.55 5.19
C VAL A 415 1.74 -20.25 5.67
N VAL A 416 3.06 -20.18 5.63
CA VAL A 416 3.84 -19.00 6.00
C VAL A 416 4.17 -18.20 4.73
N LEU A 417 3.74 -16.94 4.68
CA LEU A 417 3.85 -16.06 3.52
C LEU A 417 4.95 -15.01 3.72
N VAL A 418 5.81 -14.84 2.71
CA VAL A 418 6.95 -13.91 2.72
C VAL A 418 6.89 -12.99 1.50
N HIS A 419 6.73 -11.68 1.75
CA HIS A 419 6.50 -10.69 0.70
C HIS A 419 7.77 -10.30 -0.07
N GLY A 420 7.59 -9.56 -1.17
CA GLY A 420 8.65 -9.07 -2.04
C GLY A 420 9.34 -7.78 -1.57
N ILE A 421 10.33 -7.33 -2.35
CA ILE A 421 10.99 -6.04 -2.15
C ILE A 421 9.96 -4.90 -2.21
N ARG A 422 10.13 -3.83 -1.43
CA ARG A 422 9.26 -2.63 -1.34
C ARG A 422 7.91 -2.81 -0.64
N SER A 423 7.41 -4.04 -0.60
CA SER A 423 6.07 -4.40 -0.13
C SER A 423 6.08 -4.75 1.36
N HIS A 424 4.96 -5.29 1.85
CA HIS A 424 4.70 -5.80 3.19
C HIS A 424 3.53 -6.80 3.15
N PHE A 425 3.29 -7.58 4.21
CA PHE A 425 2.32 -8.69 4.23
C PHE A 425 0.96 -8.29 3.64
N LYS A 426 0.34 -7.24 4.19
CA LYS A 426 -1.00 -6.79 3.77
C LYS A 426 -1.06 -6.41 2.27
N SER A 427 -0.07 -5.66 1.78
CA SER A 427 -0.03 -5.21 0.38
C SER A 427 0.19 -6.33 -0.65
N GLU A 428 0.66 -7.49 -0.19
CA GLU A 428 1.03 -8.59 -1.06
C GLU A 428 0.04 -9.76 -0.98
N PHE A 429 -0.53 -10.00 0.20
CA PHE A 429 -1.32 -11.20 0.48
C PHE A 429 -2.75 -10.92 0.96
N CYS A 430 -3.11 -9.66 1.16
CA CYS A 430 -4.48 -9.19 1.34
C CYS A 430 -4.98 -8.50 0.05
N SER A 431 -6.29 -8.30 -0.07
CA SER A 431 -6.86 -7.55 -1.18
C SER A 431 -6.84 -6.07 -0.87
N GLU A 432 -6.65 -5.25 -1.90
CA GLU A 432 -6.86 -3.81 -1.79
C GLU A 432 -8.36 -3.52 -1.64
N ASN A 433 -8.72 -2.71 -0.66
CA ASN A 433 -10.08 -2.21 -0.50
C ASN A 433 -10.31 -1.05 -1.49
N VAL A 434 -10.64 -1.40 -2.73
CA VAL A 434 -10.83 -0.44 -3.84
C VAL A 434 -11.81 0.68 -3.47
N GLU A 435 -12.92 0.33 -2.80
CA GLU A 435 -13.94 1.28 -2.35
C GLU A 435 -13.38 2.28 -1.34
N TRP A 436 -12.77 1.78 -0.26
CA TRP A 436 -12.20 2.65 0.76
C TRP A 436 -11.08 3.53 0.20
N ASN A 437 -10.19 2.98 -0.64
CA ASN A 437 -9.12 3.79 -1.23
C ASN A 437 -9.68 4.87 -2.16
N PHE A 438 -10.69 4.54 -2.97
CA PHE A 438 -11.28 5.50 -3.90
C PHE A 438 -12.07 6.58 -3.18
N ASP A 439 -12.86 6.22 -2.17
CA ASP A 439 -13.62 7.16 -1.35
C ASP A 439 -12.68 8.22 -0.72
N ASN A 440 -11.60 7.74 -0.08
CA ASN A 440 -10.70 8.60 0.69
C ASN A 440 -9.68 9.36 -0.17
N PHE A 441 -9.16 8.78 -1.26
CA PHE A 441 -8.07 9.37 -2.04
C PHE A 441 -8.41 9.74 -3.49
N GLY A 442 -9.55 9.29 -4.01
CA GLY A 442 -9.93 9.48 -5.41
C GLY A 442 -8.94 8.81 -6.38
N PHE A 443 -8.90 9.28 -7.63
CA PHE A 443 -7.86 8.91 -8.59
C PHE A 443 -7.39 10.15 -9.39
N PRO A 444 -6.34 10.85 -8.92
CA PRO A 444 -6.04 12.23 -9.31
C PRO A 444 -5.43 12.40 -10.71
N ILE A 445 -5.42 11.37 -11.56
CA ILE A 445 -4.93 11.45 -12.94
C ILE A 445 -5.95 12.09 -13.91
N SER A 446 -7.17 12.38 -13.42
CA SER A 446 -8.21 13.15 -14.13
C SER A 446 -8.71 14.29 -13.23
N PRO A 447 -7.88 15.31 -12.92
CA PRO A 447 -8.25 16.37 -11.99
C PRO A 447 -9.52 17.11 -12.45
N ASP A 448 -10.55 17.11 -11.60
CA ASP A 448 -11.67 18.04 -11.74
C ASP A 448 -11.25 19.40 -11.20
N ILE A 449 -10.86 20.31 -12.10
CA ILE A 449 -10.34 21.62 -11.72
C ILE A 449 -11.41 22.48 -11.03
N GLY A 450 -12.70 22.20 -11.29
CA GLY A 450 -13.81 22.92 -10.66
C GLY A 450 -14.07 22.54 -9.19
N GLY A 451 -13.59 21.37 -8.76
CA GLY A 451 -13.83 20.80 -7.42
C GLY A 451 -12.60 20.73 -6.52
N GLN A 452 -11.45 21.28 -6.93
CA GLN A 452 -10.17 21.17 -6.22
C GLN A 452 -10.00 22.05 -4.98
N PHE A 453 -11.11 22.50 -4.38
CA PHE A 453 -11.04 23.27 -3.15
C PHE A 453 -11.12 22.32 -1.96
N MET A 454 -10.37 22.60 -0.90
CA MET A 454 -10.51 21.93 0.40
C MET A 454 -11.88 22.28 0.98
N ASP A 455 -12.92 21.64 0.47
CA ASP A 455 -14.24 21.64 1.08
C ASP A 455 -14.26 20.65 2.25
N GLU A 456 -15.31 20.76 3.06
CA GLU A 456 -15.47 19.92 4.25
C GLU A 456 -15.46 18.42 3.91
N THR A 457 -16.01 18.04 2.75
CA THR A 457 -16.02 16.66 2.25
C THR A 457 -14.61 16.14 2.01
N HIS A 458 -13.77 16.94 1.34
CA HIS A 458 -12.37 16.60 1.06
C HIS A 458 -11.57 16.47 2.36
N VAL A 459 -11.72 17.42 3.29
CA VAL A 459 -11.02 17.37 4.58
C VAL A 459 -11.43 16.12 5.37
N ASN A 460 -12.72 15.79 5.41
CA ASN A 460 -13.21 14.58 6.07
C ASN A 460 -12.66 13.27 5.46
N ALA A 461 -12.51 13.22 4.13
CA ALA A 461 -11.86 12.12 3.43
C ALA A 461 -10.37 12.01 3.79
N LEU A 462 -9.66 13.14 3.93
CA LEU A 462 -8.26 13.13 4.38
C LEU A 462 -8.13 12.68 5.84
N ILE A 463 -9.02 13.12 6.72
CA ILE A 463 -9.06 12.68 8.13
C ILE A 463 -9.22 11.15 8.17
N THR A 464 -10.28 10.64 7.56
CA THR A 464 -10.60 9.19 7.52
C THR A 464 -9.46 8.39 6.87
N GLY A 465 -8.89 8.92 5.80
CA GLY A 465 -7.79 8.31 5.04
C GLY A 465 -6.47 8.17 5.80
N HIS A 466 -6.24 8.94 6.87
CA HIS A 466 -4.95 8.97 7.57
C HIS A 466 -5.02 8.73 9.09
N ARG A 467 -6.20 8.85 9.72
CA ARG A 467 -6.33 8.77 11.19
C ARG A 467 -5.76 7.50 11.81
N HIS A 468 -6.03 6.35 11.19
CA HIS A 468 -5.56 5.04 11.63
C HIS A 468 -4.03 4.92 11.79
N LEU A 469 -3.24 5.81 11.17
CA LEU A 469 -1.77 5.81 11.30
C LEU A 469 -1.28 6.22 12.68
N PHE A 470 -2.08 7.01 13.40
CA PHE A 470 -1.71 7.67 14.64
C PHE A 470 -2.58 7.24 15.82
N GLU A 471 -3.79 6.73 15.57
CA GLU A 471 -4.80 6.42 16.60
C GLU A 471 -4.40 5.28 17.55
N HIS A 472 -3.53 4.37 17.11
CA HIS A 472 -3.10 3.22 17.90
C HIS A 472 -1.59 3.17 18.02
N ALA A 473 -1.07 3.19 19.25
CA ALA A 473 0.35 3.02 19.53
C ALA A 473 0.82 1.56 19.39
N TYR A 474 0.11 0.63 20.03
CA TYR A 474 0.33 -0.81 19.90
C TYR A 474 -0.64 -1.43 18.90
N LEU A 475 -0.15 -2.40 18.13
CA LEU A 475 -0.93 -3.09 17.10
C LEU A 475 -1.05 -4.59 17.39
N GLU A 476 -0.30 -5.12 18.36
CA GLU A 476 -0.42 -6.49 18.83
C GLU A 476 -1.86 -6.82 19.28
N GLY A 477 -2.40 -7.94 18.80
CA GLY A 477 -3.76 -8.40 19.07
C GLY A 477 -4.85 -7.74 18.21
N MET A 478 -4.53 -6.67 17.48
CA MET A 478 -5.48 -5.96 16.62
C MET A 478 -5.72 -6.70 15.31
N ASP A 479 -6.90 -6.51 14.72
CA ASP A 479 -7.14 -6.92 13.35
C ASP A 479 -6.37 -6.01 12.37
N ALA A 480 -5.67 -6.61 11.41
CA ALA A 480 -4.85 -5.92 10.44
C ALA A 480 -5.65 -4.95 9.56
N PHE A 481 -6.95 -5.20 9.38
CA PHE A 481 -7.85 -4.35 8.60
C PHE A 481 -8.40 -3.16 9.40
N GLU A 482 -8.48 -3.26 10.74
CA GLU A 482 -8.72 -2.09 11.61
C GLU A 482 -7.49 -1.16 11.58
N ALA A 483 -6.29 -1.74 11.69
CA ALA A 483 -5.04 -0.99 11.63
C ALA A 483 -4.72 -0.45 10.22
N SER A 484 -5.34 -0.97 9.17
CA SER A 484 -5.07 -0.62 7.77
C SER A 484 -6.30 -0.86 6.88
N PRO A 485 -7.34 0.01 6.98
CA PRO A 485 -8.64 -0.17 6.31
C PRO A 485 -8.59 -0.11 4.78
N ARG A 486 -7.44 0.30 4.22
CA ARG A 486 -7.13 0.23 2.79
C ARG A 486 -6.99 -1.19 2.24
N TYR A 487 -6.92 -2.19 3.11
CA TYR A 487 -6.91 -3.59 2.75
C TYR A 487 -8.15 -4.28 3.30
N GLU A 488 -8.47 -5.43 2.72
CA GLU A 488 -9.57 -6.27 3.15
C GLU A 488 -9.20 -7.76 3.03
N TYR A 489 -9.95 -8.58 3.77
CA TYR A 489 -9.77 -10.02 3.77
C TYR A 489 -10.26 -10.68 2.48
N SER A 490 -11.47 -10.31 2.04
CA SER A 490 -12.15 -10.98 0.92
C SER A 490 -11.32 -10.94 -0.35
N GLN A 491 -11.41 -12.01 -1.16
CA GLN A 491 -10.72 -12.13 -2.46
C GLN A 491 -9.18 -12.15 -2.39
N SER A 492 -8.62 -12.23 -1.18
CA SER A 492 -7.18 -12.24 -0.99
C SER A 492 -6.57 -13.64 -1.09
N LEU A 493 -5.24 -13.70 -1.24
CA LEU A 493 -4.52 -14.98 -1.15
C LEU A 493 -4.67 -15.60 0.25
N THR A 494 -4.75 -14.76 1.29
CA THR A 494 -5.04 -15.21 2.67
C THR A 494 -6.40 -15.90 2.76
N ALA A 495 -7.44 -15.28 2.21
CA ALA A 495 -8.79 -15.86 2.16
C ALA A 495 -8.85 -17.15 1.35
N PHE A 496 -8.07 -17.23 0.26
CA PHE A 496 -7.96 -18.47 -0.52
C PHE A 496 -7.42 -19.64 0.31
N PHE A 497 -6.32 -19.46 1.04
CA PHE A 497 -5.74 -20.53 1.86
C PHE A 497 -6.66 -20.93 3.02
N ASN A 498 -7.26 -19.95 3.70
CA ASN A 498 -8.24 -20.23 4.76
C ASN A 498 -9.46 -20.98 4.21
N GLY A 499 -9.96 -20.60 3.03
CA GLY A 499 -11.05 -21.31 2.33
C GLY A 499 -10.72 -22.75 1.98
N LEU A 500 -9.43 -23.08 1.80
CA LEU A 500 -8.96 -24.47 1.64
C LEU A 500 -8.77 -25.21 2.97
N GLY A 501 -8.91 -24.52 4.11
CA GLY A 501 -8.74 -25.07 5.45
C GLY A 501 -7.32 -24.97 6.00
N TYR A 502 -6.52 -24.02 5.53
CA TYR A 502 -5.16 -23.78 6.03
C TYR A 502 -5.08 -22.49 6.85
N SER A 503 -4.37 -22.52 7.97
CA SER A 503 -4.03 -21.29 8.70
C SER A 503 -2.93 -20.54 7.96
N VAL A 504 -3.02 -19.22 7.93
CA VAL A 504 -2.05 -18.36 7.26
C VAL A 504 -1.25 -17.59 8.29
N TYR A 505 0.05 -17.51 8.08
CA TYR A 505 0.97 -16.70 8.86
C TYR A 505 1.82 -15.85 7.93
N GLY A 506 2.30 -14.70 8.39
CA GLY A 506 3.26 -13.92 7.63
C GLY A 506 3.95 -12.86 8.48
N LEU A 507 4.95 -12.21 7.88
CA LEU A 507 5.71 -11.16 8.51
C LEU A 507 5.94 -10.00 7.54
N ASP A 508 6.16 -8.81 8.09
CA ASP A 508 6.85 -7.75 7.37
C ASP A 508 8.35 -7.97 7.54
N LEU A 509 9.09 -8.09 6.45
CA LEU A 509 10.55 -8.20 6.49
C LEU A 509 11.15 -6.96 7.16
N GLN A 510 12.30 -7.09 7.84
CA GLN A 510 12.99 -5.93 8.42
C GLN A 510 13.13 -4.79 7.38
N SER A 511 12.99 -3.55 7.85
CA SER A 511 13.01 -2.35 6.98
C SER A 511 11.84 -2.23 5.97
N HIS A 512 10.81 -3.07 6.09
CA HIS A 512 9.59 -3.05 5.29
C HIS A 512 8.35 -2.99 6.19
N GLY A 513 7.21 -2.56 5.62
CA GLY A 513 5.95 -2.51 6.33
C GLY A 513 6.04 -1.79 7.68
N LEU A 514 5.55 -2.47 8.72
CA LEU A 514 5.60 -2.04 10.11
C LEU A 514 6.81 -2.56 10.90
N SER A 515 7.70 -3.33 10.26
CA SER A 515 8.91 -3.84 10.90
C SER A 515 9.98 -2.76 11.04
N GLU A 516 10.70 -2.81 12.15
CA GLU A 516 11.81 -1.90 12.42
C GLU A 516 12.94 -2.08 11.41
N SER A 517 13.77 -1.03 11.31
CA SER A 517 14.92 -0.97 10.42
C SER A 517 16.16 -0.62 11.22
N PHE A 518 17.28 -1.29 10.94
CA PHE A 518 18.57 -0.89 11.52
C PHE A 518 19.12 0.43 10.92
N SER A 519 18.51 0.93 9.83
CA SER A 519 18.91 2.14 9.12
C SER A 519 17.68 3.00 8.78
N PRO A 520 17.80 4.35 8.77
CA PRO A 520 16.70 5.21 8.32
C PRO A 520 16.25 4.94 6.88
N THR A 521 17.16 4.46 6.02
CA THR A 521 16.84 4.08 4.65
C THR A 521 16.10 2.74 4.64
N ARG A 522 14.91 2.72 4.02
CA ARG A 522 14.05 1.54 3.89
C ARG A 522 14.59 0.51 2.90
N CYS A 523 14.05 -0.71 2.94
CA CYS A 523 14.47 -1.82 2.08
C CYS A 523 15.95 -2.24 2.26
N HIS A 524 16.44 -2.18 3.50
CA HIS A 524 17.79 -2.60 3.85
C HIS A 524 17.80 -3.71 4.91
N ALA A 525 18.81 -4.58 4.82
CA ALA A 525 19.26 -5.47 5.89
C ALA A 525 20.77 -5.28 6.11
N ARG A 526 21.29 -5.63 7.29
CA ARG A 526 22.76 -5.65 7.50
C ARG A 526 23.44 -6.60 6.51
N GLU A 527 22.85 -7.78 6.36
CA GLU A 527 23.20 -8.78 5.36
C GLU A 527 21.91 -9.39 4.81
N PHE A 528 21.90 -9.78 3.53
CA PHE A 528 20.69 -10.34 2.91
C PHE A 528 20.18 -11.59 3.65
N ILE A 529 21.08 -12.42 4.18
CA ILE A 529 20.74 -13.63 4.94
C ILE A 529 19.89 -13.34 6.17
N ASN A 530 19.96 -12.13 6.76
CA ASN A 530 19.15 -11.79 7.93
C ASN A 530 17.65 -11.85 7.63
N PHE A 531 17.23 -11.59 6.39
CA PHE A 531 15.83 -11.84 6.00
C PHE A 531 15.44 -13.32 6.11
N ALA A 532 16.34 -14.22 5.73
CA ALA A 532 16.11 -15.66 5.85
C ALA A 532 16.13 -16.13 7.31
N LEU A 533 16.99 -15.54 8.14
CA LEU A 533 17.01 -15.81 9.59
C LEU A 533 15.71 -15.35 10.26
N ASP A 534 15.17 -14.18 9.89
CA ASP A 534 13.87 -13.71 10.38
C ASP A 534 12.76 -14.72 10.04
N VAL A 535 12.76 -15.27 8.82
CA VAL A 535 11.81 -16.30 8.38
C VAL A 535 11.97 -17.60 9.17
N ILE A 536 13.21 -18.07 9.38
CA ILE A 536 13.48 -19.30 10.15
C ILE A 536 12.98 -19.14 11.59
N GLN A 537 13.28 -18.01 12.23
CA GLN A 537 12.81 -17.71 13.58
C GLN A 537 11.28 -17.68 13.62
N PHE A 538 10.63 -17.02 12.66
CA PHE A 538 9.18 -16.94 12.62
C PHE A 538 8.52 -18.30 12.43
N VAL A 539 9.03 -19.15 11.53
CA VAL A 539 8.55 -20.53 11.36
C VAL A 539 8.69 -21.32 12.68
N SER A 540 9.81 -21.17 13.41
CA SER A 540 9.99 -21.78 14.73
C SER A 540 8.95 -21.28 15.76
N ILE A 541 8.65 -19.98 15.78
CA ILE A 541 7.62 -19.39 16.66
C ILE A 541 6.24 -19.98 16.34
N VAL A 542 5.87 -20.06 15.06
CA VAL A 542 4.59 -20.65 14.60
C VAL A 542 4.50 -22.11 15.03
N LYS A 543 5.55 -22.91 14.77
CA LYS A 543 5.61 -24.33 15.15
C LYS A 543 5.52 -24.56 16.65
N ARG A 544 6.04 -23.64 17.47
CA ARG A 544 5.95 -23.71 18.94
C ARG A 544 4.62 -23.19 19.49
N GLY A 545 3.70 -22.72 18.65
CA GLY A 545 2.42 -22.16 19.07
C GLY A 545 2.55 -20.84 19.83
N LYS A 546 3.60 -20.06 19.53
CA LYS A 546 3.96 -18.83 20.27
C LYS A 546 3.72 -17.53 19.51
N PHE A 547 2.80 -17.55 18.53
CA PHE A 547 2.53 -16.37 17.70
C PHE A 547 2.16 -15.12 18.51
N GLU A 548 1.37 -15.27 19.58
CA GLU A 548 0.92 -14.15 20.42
C GLU A 548 2.00 -13.64 21.39
N ASP A 549 3.11 -14.37 21.57
CA ASP A 549 4.19 -14.01 22.49
C ASP A 549 5.16 -13.02 21.83
N SER A 550 4.84 -11.73 21.94
CA SER A 550 5.68 -10.64 21.43
C SER A 550 7.04 -10.49 22.14
N SER A 551 7.28 -11.25 23.21
CA SER A 551 8.55 -11.25 23.94
C SER A 551 9.60 -12.18 23.33
N GLU A 552 9.24 -13.00 22.33
CA GLU A 552 10.14 -13.92 21.66
C GLU A 552 11.36 -13.21 21.05
N LYS A 553 12.54 -13.78 21.30
CA LYS A 553 13.84 -13.27 20.85
C LYS A 553 14.59 -14.35 20.10
N TRP A 554 15.58 -13.95 19.30
CA TRP A 554 16.46 -14.89 18.63
C TRP A 554 17.13 -15.83 19.64
N ASN A 555 16.95 -17.13 19.44
CA ASN A 555 17.65 -18.17 20.19
C ASN A 555 18.11 -19.26 19.21
N GLU A 556 19.42 -19.29 18.95
CA GLU A 556 20.02 -20.22 18.00
C GLU A 556 19.82 -21.69 18.38
N GLU A 557 19.73 -21.99 19.67
CA GLU A 557 19.49 -23.35 20.15
C GLU A 557 18.08 -23.85 19.82
N VAL A 558 17.11 -22.94 19.61
CA VAL A 558 15.69 -23.26 19.41
C VAL A 558 15.26 -23.19 17.94
N VAL A 559 15.82 -22.26 17.16
CA VAL A 559 15.37 -21.99 15.78
C VAL A 559 15.66 -23.13 14.81
N TYR A 560 16.66 -23.99 15.10
CA TYR A 560 17.04 -25.14 14.28
C TYR A 560 16.59 -26.49 14.89
N GLU A 561 15.83 -26.47 15.98
CA GLU A 561 15.33 -27.70 16.59
C GLU A 561 14.29 -28.39 15.71
N ASN A 562 14.26 -29.71 15.80
CA ASN A 562 13.13 -30.46 15.29
C ASN A 562 11.93 -30.25 16.22
N ILE A 563 10.95 -29.49 15.77
CA ILE A 563 9.68 -29.29 16.48
C ILE A 563 8.64 -30.22 15.84
N PRO A 564 8.29 -31.35 16.49
CA PRO A 564 7.30 -32.28 15.95
C PRO A 564 5.95 -31.58 15.83
N MET A 565 5.40 -31.57 14.63
CA MET A 565 4.08 -31.01 14.33
C MET A 565 3.30 -32.04 13.52
N ASP A 566 2.09 -32.36 13.96
CA ASP A 566 1.19 -33.24 13.19
C ASP A 566 0.70 -32.54 11.91
N ARG A 567 0.61 -31.20 11.95
CA ARG A 567 0.18 -30.38 10.82
C ARG A 567 1.33 -30.06 9.88
N LYS A 568 1.05 -30.08 8.58
CA LYS A 568 2.00 -29.72 7.53
C LYS A 568 2.25 -28.20 7.53
N VAL A 569 3.47 -27.76 7.24
CA VAL A 569 3.87 -26.35 7.15
C VAL A 569 4.43 -26.05 5.77
N PHE A 570 3.81 -25.13 5.04
CA PHE A 570 4.25 -24.67 3.72
C PHE A 570 4.86 -23.28 3.82
N LEU A 571 5.86 -23.01 3.00
CA LEU A 571 6.49 -21.70 2.93
C LEU A 571 6.35 -21.14 1.52
N LEU A 572 5.75 -19.95 1.41
CA LEU A 572 5.49 -19.28 0.14
C LEU A 572 6.18 -17.92 0.12
N GLY A 573 6.99 -17.69 -0.91
CA GLY A 573 7.64 -16.40 -1.14
C GLY A 573 7.24 -15.77 -2.48
N ASN A 574 6.85 -14.49 -2.47
CA ASN A 574 6.66 -13.70 -3.69
C ASN A 574 7.90 -12.85 -4.01
N SER A 575 8.32 -12.77 -5.28
CA SER A 575 9.40 -11.85 -5.70
C SER A 575 10.72 -12.10 -4.94
N MET A 576 11.30 -11.08 -4.30
CA MET A 576 12.43 -11.22 -3.36
C MET A 576 12.14 -12.26 -2.26
N GLY A 577 10.90 -12.33 -1.76
CA GLY A 577 10.44 -13.33 -0.82
C GLY A 577 10.66 -14.76 -1.33
N GLY A 578 10.49 -15.01 -2.63
CA GLY A 578 10.78 -16.30 -3.27
C GLY A 578 12.24 -16.73 -3.13
N ASN A 579 13.16 -15.77 -3.20
CA ASN A 579 14.58 -16.01 -2.94
C ASN A 579 14.86 -16.26 -1.45
N ILE A 580 14.28 -15.43 -0.58
CA ILE A 580 14.44 -15.50 0.87
C ILE A 580 13.98 -16.86 1.40
N VAL A 581 12.81 -17.35 1.00
CA VAL A 581 12.29 -18.65 1.47
C VAL A 581 13.18 -19.81 1.00
N PHE A 582 13.78 -19.70 -0.18
CA PHE A 582 14.74 -20.68 -0.68
C PHE A 582 16.02 -20.70 0.16
N GLN A 583 16.57 -19.53 0.47
CA GLN A 583 17.74 -19.41 1.34
C GLN A 583 17.43 -19.79 2.80
N ALA A 584 16.21 -19.56 3.29
CA ALA A 584 15.77 -20.00 4.61
C ALA A 584 15.83 -21.53 4.73
N VAL A 585 15.35 -22.26 3.70
CA VAL A 585 15.50 -23.72 3.64
C VAL A 585 16.98 -24.11 3.65
N GLN A 586 17.79 -23.53 2.76
CA GLN A 586 19.22 -23.85 2.68
C GLN A 586 19.97 -23.57 3.99
N GLU A 587 19.66 -22.48 4.68
CA GLU A 587 20.32 -22.08 5.92
C GLU A 587 19.83 -22.91 7.12
N PHE A 588 18.56 -23.31 7.15
CA PHE A 588 18.05 -24.22 8.18
C PHE A 588 18.76 -25.57 8.11
N TYR A 589 18.73 -26.25 6.96
CA TYR A 589 19.31 -27.60 6.80
C TYR A 589 20.83 -27.63 6.89
N LYS A 590 21.50 -26.49 6.75
CA LYS A 590 22.94 -26.36 7.03
C LYS A 590 23.28 -26.53 8.52
N HIS A 591 22.36 -26.18 9.42
CA HIS A 591 22.59 -26.18 10.87
C HIS A 591 21.77 -27.25 11.61
N ALA A 592 20.64 -27.65 11.06
CA ALA A 592 19.74 -28.59 11.69
C ALA A 592 20.30 -30.04 11.64
N LYS A 593 19.86 -30.86 12.60
CA LYS A 593 20.17 -32.31 12.61
C LYS A 593 19.44 -33.01 11.45
N GLU A 594 19.94 -34.17 11.02
CA GLU A 594 19.42 -34.89 9.84
C GLU A 594 17.90 -35.19 9.92
N GLU A 595 17.38 -35.49 11.12
CA GLU A 595 15.95 -35.74 11.35
C GLU A 595 15.08 -34.48 11.48
N ALA A 596 15.64 -33.26 11.46
CA ALA A 596 14.86 -32.03 11.59
C ALA A 596 14.12 -31.69 10.29
N ARG A 597 12.81 -31.43 10.40
CA ARG A 597 11.97 -31.05 9.26
C ARG A 597 11.62 -29.56 9.33
N PHE A 598 12.08 -28.78 8.35
CA PHE A 598 11.76 -27.35 8.31
C PHE A 598 10.35 -27.10 7.81
N VAL A 599 10.01 -27.60 6.62
CA VAL A 599 8.74 -27.37 5.94
C VAL A 599 8.38 -28.60 5.09
N ASP A 600 7.11 -28.69 4.71
CA ASP A 600 6.50 -29.76 3.92
C ASP A 600 6.40 -29.43 2.42
N GLY A 601 6.56 -28.16 2.07
CA GLY A 601 6.60 -27.71 0.69
C GLY A 601 7.01 -26.25 0.57
N LEU A 602 7.60 -25.92 -0.57
CA LEU A 602 8.06 -24.57 -0.90
C LEU A 602 7.35 -24.05 -2.15
N ILE A 603 6.86 -22.81 -2.10
CA ILE A 603 6.18 -22.16 -3.20
C ILE A 603 6.90 -20.85 -3.50
N SER A 604 7.26 -20.63 -4.76
CA SER A 604 7.78 -19.35 -5.24
C SER A 604 6.87 -18.78 -6.31
N ILE A 605 6.29 -17.61 -6.02
CA ILE A 605 5.52 -16.82 -6.98
C ILE A 605 6.41 -15.68 -7.46
N ALA A 606 6.52 -15.50 -8.78
CA ALA A 606 7.33 -14.46 -9.42
C ALA A 606 8.76 -14.34 -8.83
N GLY A 607 9.38 -15.47 -8.44
CA GLY A 607 10.58 -15.49 -7.60
C GLY A 607 11.82 -14.82 -8.18
N MET A 608 12.52 -14.04 -7.34
CA MET A 608 13.72 -13.30 -7.73
C MET A 608 14.98 -14.19 -7.73
N PHE A 609 15.15 -14.98 -8.80
CA PHE A 609 16.35 -15.82 -9.00
C PHE A 609 17.29 -15.28 -10.09
N SER A 610 16.88 -14.26 -10.84
CA SER A 610 17.71 -13.53 -11.80
C SER A 610 17.21 -12.09 -11.95
N LEU A 611 18.15 -11.17 -12.15
CA LEU A 611 17.89 -9.77 -12.49
C LEU A 611 18.65 -9.36 -13.76
N ASP A 612 19.11 -10.34 -14.55
CA ASP A 612 20.01 -10.12 -15.68
C ASP A 612 19.38 -9.27 -16.79
N HIS A 613 18.08 -9.39 -16.98
CA HIS A 613 17.32 -8.62 -17.98
C HIS A 613 17.37 -7.10 -17.76
N HIS A 614 17.60 -6.63 -16.53
CA HIS A 614 17.83 -5.21 -16.25
C HIS A 614 19.13 -4.67 -16.85
N ALA A 615 20.07 -5.54 -17.20
CA ALA A 615 21.31 -5.20 -17.91
C ALA A 615 21.15 -5.33 -19.44
N ASP A 616 20.08 -4.73 -19.98
CA ASP A 616 19.68 -4.74 -21.40
C ASP A 616 20.66 -3.99 -22.32
N THR A 617 21.29 -2.92 -21.83
CA THR A 617 22.23 -2.07 -22.58
C THR A 617 23.68 -2.30 -22.18
N THR A 618 24.64 -1.97 -23.07
CA THR A 618 26.09 -2.02 -22.76
C THR A 618 26.43 -1.20 -21.52
N THR A 619 25.84 -0.02 -21.37
CA THR A 619 26.02 0.85 -20.19
C THR A 619 25.56 0.16 -18.91
N LYS A 620 24.36 -0.43 -18.88
CA LYS A 620 23.86 -1.14 -17.70
C LYS A 620 24.63 -2.42 -17.40
N LYS A 621 25.14 -3.13 -18.42
CA LYS A 621 26.04 -4.27 -18.23
C LYS A 621 27.33 -3.87 -17.51
N VAL A 622 27.95 -2.77 -17.95
CA VAL A 622 29.14 -2.22 -17.27
C VAL A 622 28.79 -1.76 -15.86
N ALA A 623 27.66 -1.06 -15.68
CA ALA A 623 27.21 -0.60 -14.36
C ALA A 623 26.99 -1.77 -13.39
N LYS A 624 26.39 -2.87 -13.84
CA LYS A 624 26.22 -4.11 -13.06
C LYS A 624 27.56 -4.66 -12.56
N HIS A 625 28.59 -4.69 -13.41
CA HIS A 625 29.92 -5.16 -12.99
C HIS A 625 30.60 -4.23 -11.98
N LEU A 626 30.36 -2.92 -12.08
CA LEU A 626 30.91 -1.92 -11.15
C LEU A 626 30.07 -1.72 -9.89
N LEU A 627 28.85 -2.26 -9.84
CA LEU A 627 27.87 -2.01 -8.78
C LEU A 627 28.42 -2.33 -7.40
N GLY A 628 29.11 -3.47 -7.23
CA GLY A 628 29.70 -3.84 -5.95
C GLY A 628 30.76 -2.86 -5.45
N ALA A 629 31.53 -2.23 -6.36
CA ALA A 629 32.47 -1.18 -6.00
C ALA A 629 31.73 0.13 -5.66
N ALA A 630 30.74 0.52 -6.47
CA ALA A 630 29.94 1.71 -6.25
C ALA A 630 29.16 1.65 -4.93
N ALA A 631 28.58 0.50 -4.60
CA ALA A 631 27.86 0.26 -3.35
C ALA A 631 28.75 0.37 -2.11
N ARG A 632 30.06 0.07 -2.21
CA ARG A 632 31.00 0.28 -1.09
C ARG A 632 31.34 1.76 -0.86
N VAL A 633 31.31 2.57 -1.92
CA VAL A 633 31.65 4.01 -1.83
C VAL A 633 30.42 4.85 -1.48
N GLN A 634 29.26 4.54 -2.05
CA GLN A 634 28.01 5.30 -1.88
C GLN A 634 26.82 4.36 -1.63
N PRO A 635 26.81 3.56 -0.54
CA PRO A 635 25.81 2.51 -0.31
C PRO A 635 24.36 3.02 -0.36
N LYS A 636 24.10 4.18 0.25
CA LYS A 636 22.77 4.76 0.38
C LYS A 636 22.33 5.64 -0.79
N LYS A 637 23.16 5.78 -1.83
CA LYS A 637 22.78 6.55 -3.03
C LYS A 637 21.74 5.75 -3.81
N GLU A 638 20.70 6.44 -4.30
CA GLU A 638 19.72 5.85 -5.21
C GLU A 638 20.41 5.30 -6.47
N ASN A 639 20.03 4.10 -6.87
CA ASN A 639 20.54 3.46 -8.06
C ASN A 639 19.94 4.13 -9.31
N PRO A 640 20.73 4.86 -10.12
CA PRO A 640 20.21 5.55 -11.30
C PRO A 640 19.76 4.58 -12.41
N CYS A 641 20.12 3.30 -12.32
CA CYS A 641 19.66 2.28 -13.26
C CYS A 641 18.32 1.64 -12.87
N ASP A 642 17.80 1.93 -11.66
CA ASP A 642 16.50 1.46 -11.22
C ASP A 642 15.38 2.25 -11.92
N LYS A 643 14.43 1.53 -12.51
CA LYS A 643 13.25 2.13 -13.16
C LYS A 643 12.13 2.28 -12.14
N LEU A 644 11.52 3.45 -12.13
CA LEU A 644 10.33 3.70 -11.31
C LEU A 644 9.10 3.14 -12.02
N LEU A 645 8.13 2.64 -11.25
CA LEU A 645 6.85 2.22 -11.81
C LEU A 645 6.01 3.45 -12.16
N ASN A 646 5.19 3.31 -13.20
CA ASN A 646 4.21 4.32 -13.57
C ASN A 646 2.99 4.22 -12.64
N TYR A 647 3.08 4.80 -11.44
CA TYR A 647 2.04 4.64 -10.42
C TYR A 647 0.68 5.27 -10.77
N GLY A 648 0.60 6.17 -11.75
CA GLY A 648 -0.68 6.69 -12.25
C GLY A 648 -1.22 5.96 -13.47
N GLU A 649 -0.61 4.86 -13.92
CA GLU A 649 -1.05 4.15 -15.11
C GLU A 649 -2.45 3.53 -14.97
N PHE A 650 -2.79 3.08 -13.77
CA PHE A 650 -4.09 2.53 -13.40
C PHE A 650 -4.26 2.54 -11.88
N PHE A 651 -5.51 2.36 -11.42
CA PHE A 651 -5.89 2.63 -10.04
C PHE A 651 -5.16 1.74 -9.02
N GLU A 652 -5.00 0.45 -9.31
CA GLU A 652 -4.35 -0.50 -8.40
C GLU A 652 -2.83 -0.27 -8.23
N LEU A 653 -2.16 0.39 -9.18
CA LEU A 653 -0.80 0.89 -8.91
C LEU A 653 -0.81 2.17 -8.09
N PHE A 654 -1.82 3.02 -8.29
CA PHE A 654 -1.96 4.26 -7.54
C PHE A 654 -2.21 3.99 -6.05
N THR A 655 -3.04 3.02 -5.70
CA THR A 655 -3.29 2.59 -4.31
C THR A 655 -1.99 2.15 -3.62
N ARG A 656 -1.11 1.41 -4.32
CA ARG A 656 0.24 1.05 -3.81
C ARG A 656 1.12 2.27 -3.57
N TYR A 657 1.08 3.24 -4.47
CA TYR A 657 1.78 4.52 -4.27
C TYR A 657 1.24 5.30 -3.07
N ARG A 658 -0.07 5.19 -2.82
CA ARG A 658 -0.76 5.77 -1.66
C ARG A 658 -0.68 4.91 -0.41
N ASP A 659 0.05 3.79 -0.42
CA ASP A 659 0.27 3.03 0.79
C ASP A 659 1.38 3.69 1.64
N PRO A 660 1.12 4.01 2.93
CA PRO A 660 2.07 4.67 3.82
C PRO A 660 3.35 3.85 4.08
N PHE A 661 3.28 2.54 3.96
CA PHE A 661 4.37 1.62 4.25
C PHE A 661 4.88 0.89 2.99
N PHE A 662 4.40 1.21 1.79
CA PHE A 662 5.03 0.77 0.54
C PHE A 662 6.23 1.66 0.17
N TYR A 663 7.28 1.10 -0.42
CA TYR A 663 8.48 1.85 -0.81
C TYR A 663 8.52 2.15 -2.32
N ALA A 664 8.06 3.35 -2.68
CA ALA A 664 7.88 3.73 -4.08
C ALA A 664 9.13 4.33 -4.79
N LYS A 665 10.15 4.78 -4.02
CA LYS A 665 11.36 5.45 -4.53
C LYS A 665 12.39 4.47 -5.12
N ARG A 666 13.46 4.95 -5.76
CA ARG A 666 14.53 4.07 -6.29
C ARG A 666 15.24 3.32 -5.17
N LEU A 667 15.57 2.05 -5.39
CA LEU A 667 16.41 1.29 -4.48
C LEU A 667 17.82 1.87 -4.45
N THR A 668 18.50 1.73 -3.33
CA THR A 668 19.89 2.17 -3.19
C THR A 668 20.87 1.23 -3.92
N LEU A 669 22.09 1.70 -4.16
CA LEU A 669 23.17 0.89 -4.74
C LEU A 669 23.49 -0.34 -3.87
N GLU A 670 23.47 -0.19 -2.54
CA GLU A 670 23.68 -1.31 -1.61
C GLU A 670 22.56 -2.35 -1.73
N THR A 671 21.29 -1.93 -1.71
CA THR A 671 20.16 -2.86 -1.87
C THR A 671 20.22 -3.55 -3.23
N ALA A 672 20.44 -2.81 -4.32
CA ALA A 672 20.58 -3.41 -5.66
C ALA A 672 21.72 -4.45 -5.73
N ASN A 673 22.87 -4.16 -5.09
CA ASN A 673 23.99 -5.09 -5.00
C ASN A 673 23.63 -6.34 -4.17
N ALA A 674 22.93 -6.17 -3.05
CA ALA A 674 22.49 -7.28 -2.20
C ALA A 674 21.52 -8.22 -2.95
N LEU A 675 20.55 -7.67 -3.69
CA LEU A 675 19.61 -8.46 -4.49
C LEU A 675 20.32 -9.27 -5.60
N LEU A 676 21.28 -8.65 -6.30
CA LEU A 676 22.07 -9.33 -7.32
C LEU A 676 22.94 -10.44 -6.72
N ASN A 677 23.54 -10.20 -5.55
CA ASN A 677 24.31 -11.23 -4.85
C ASN A 677 23.41 -12.36 -4.37
N ALA A 678 22.21 -12.07 -3.85
CA ALA A 678 21.24 -13.08 -3.44
C ALA A 678 20.81 -14.00 -4.59
N CYS A 679 20.61 -13.46 -5.80
CA CYS A 679 20.34 -14.26 -7.00
C CYS A 679 21.47 -15.23 -7.35
N ASN A 680 22.72 -14.86 -7.06
CA ASN A 680 23.89 -15.71 -7.29
C ASN A 680 24.10 -16.71 -6.14
N ASP A 681 23.91 -16.26 -4.89
CA ASP A 681 24.16 -17.02 -3.67
C ASP A 681 23.23 -18.22 -3.56
N VAL A 682 21.94 -18.05 -3.85
CA VAL A 682 20.93 -19.13 -3.81
C VAL A 682 21.27 -20.29 -4.76
N LYS A 683 22.06 -20.04 -5.82
CA LYS A 683 22.48 -21.02 -6.84
C LYS A 683 23.84 -21.66 -6.55
N LYS A 684 24.57 -21.21 -5.53
CA LYS A 684 25.92 -21.73 -5.24
C LYS A 684 25.86 -23.22 -4.86
N PRO A 685 26.75 -24.08 -5.39
CA PRO A 685 26.75 -25.51 -5.08
C PRO A 685 26.78 -25.81 -3.57
N LYS A 686 27.54 -25.04 -2.79
CA LYS A 686 27.61 -25.17 -1.33
C LYS A 686 26.28 -24.92 -0.60
N ASN A 687 25.40 -24.10 -1.17
CA ASN A 687 24.11 -23.77 -0.58
C ASN A 687 23.05 -24.78 -1.06
N LEU A 688 23.09 -25.15 -2.35
CA LEU A 688 22.25 -26.21 -2.93
C LEU A 688 22.48 -27.58 -2.28
N ALA A 689 23.69 -27.85 -1.77
CA ALA A 689 23.99 -29.06 -1.02
C ALA A 689 23.11 -29.22 0.25
N ASN A 690 22.59 -28.12 0.78
CA ASN A 690 21.70 -28.10 1.94
C ASN A 690 20.22 -27.97 1.56
N TYR A 691 19.87 -28.09 0.27
CA TYR A 691 18.48 -28.10 -0.15
C TYR A 691 17.98 -29.57 -0.24
N PRO A 692 16.91 -29.96 0.46
CA PRO A 692 16.46 -31.35 0.45
C PRO A 692 15.99 -31.81 -0.94
N LYS A 693 16.39 -33.02 -1.36
CA LYS A 693 16.10 -33.58 -2.69
C LYS A 693 14.65 -33.99 -2.91
N ASP A 694 13.94 -34.18 -1.82
CA ASP A 694 12.57 -34.67 -1.72
C ASP A 694 11.57 -33.58 -1.30
N LEU A 695 12.03 -32.35 -1.05
CA LEU A 695 11.14 -31.24 -0.73
C LEU A 695 10.30 -30.86 -1.97
N PRO A 696 8.95 -30.92 -1.90
CA PRO A 696 8.08 -30.46 -2.97
C PRO A 696 8.24 -28.96 -3.21
N THR A 697 8.54 -28.57 -4.46
CA THR A 697 8.83 -27.17 -4.81
C THR A 697 8.07 -26.74 -6.06
N LEU A 698 7.24 -25.70 -5.92
CA LEU A 698 6.46 -25.11 -7.01
C LEU A 698 6.96 -23.70 -7.34
N PHE A 699 7.28 -23.47 -8.61
CA PHE A 699 7.54 -22.15 -9.17
C PHE A 699 6.36 -21.73 -10.05
N LEU A 700 5.81 -20.55 -9.79
CA LEU A 700 4.78 -19.89 -10.60
C LEU A 700 5.35 -18.57 -11.11
N HIS A 701 5.51 -18.42 -12.43
CA HIS A 701 6.18 -17.23 -13.01
C HIS A 701 5.54 -16.83 -14.34
N THR A 702 5.69 -15.57 -14.76
CA THR A 702 5.30 -15.15 -16.11
C THR A 702 6.48 -15.25 -17.09
N ASP A 703 6.21 -15.51 -18.37
CA ASP A 703 7.27 -15.70 -19.36
C ASP A 703 7.99 -14.39 -19.77
N ASN A 704 7.42 -13.24 -19.41
CA ASN A 704 7.96 -11.90 -19.67
C ASN A 704 7.81 -10.95 -18.46
N ASP A 705 8.13 -11.42 -17.25
CA ASP A 705 8.14 -10.62 -16.03
C ASP A 705 9.11 -9.41 -16.14
N PHE A 706 8.58 -8.19 -15.97
CA PHE A 706 9.33 -6.95 -16.11
C PHE A 706 10.18 -6.58 -14.87
N LEU A 707 10.10 -7.34 -13.77
CA LEU A 707 10.91 -7.15 -12.56
C LEU A 707 11.87 -8.32 -12.34
N CYS A 708 11.38 -9.56 -12.31
CA CYS A 708 12.17 -10.74 -11.99
C CYS A 708 12.34 -11.65 -13.21
N ASP A 709 13.57 -11.77 -13.71
CA ASP A 709 13.84 -12.48 -14.97
C ASP A 709 13.45 -13.97 -14.89
N PRO A 710 12.52 -14.45 -15.76
CA PRO A 710 12.05 -15.84 -15.76
C PRO A 710 13.16 -16.86 -16.07
N LYS A 711 14.30 -16.41 -16.63
CA LYS A 711 15.50 -17.27 -16.74
C LYS A 711 15.95 -17.81 -15.39
N GLY A 712 15.75 -17.06 -14.30
CA GLY A 712 16.11 -17.48 -12.95
C GLY A 712 15.41 -18.78 -12.52
N PRO A 713 14.07 -18.81 -12.41
CA PRO A 713 13.32 -20.03 -12.14
C PRO A 713 13.60 -21.17 -13.13
N ARG A 714 13.74 -20.87 -14.43
CA ARG A 714 14.09 -21.88 -15.45
C ARG A 714 15.45 -22.53 -15.17
N GLU A 715 16.47 -21.76 -14.76
CA GLU A 715 17.78 -22.28 -14.36
C GLU A 715 17.68 -23.10 -13.06
N MET A 716 16.90 -22.63 -12.08
CA MET A 716 16.69 -23.37 -10.83
C MET A 716 16.16 -24.77 -11.12
N VAL A 717 15.09 -24.90 -11.91
CA VAL A 717 14.47 -26.20 -12.20
C VAL A 717 15.34 -27.06 -13.12
N ASN A 718 15.82 -26.52 -14.24
CA ASN A 718 16.45 -27.34 -15.28
C ASN A 718 17.93 -27.65 -15.02
N ILE A 719 18.61 -26.90 -14.14
CA ILE A 719 20.05 -27.04 -13.90
C ILE A 719 20.30 -27.39 -12.43
N HIS A 720 19.82 -26.56 -11.51
CA HIS A 720 20.21 -26.66 -10.10
C HIS A 720 19.42 -27.72 -9.33
N LEU A 721 18.16 -27.95 -9.70
CA LEU A 721 17.25 -28.89 -9.04
C LEU A 721 16.85 -30.06 -9.94
N LYS A 722 17.53 -30.27 -11.07
CA LYS A 722 17.19 -31.31 -12.07
C LYS A 722 17.11 -32.73 -11.50
N ASP A 723 17.88 -33.01 -10.44
CA ASP A 723 17.98 -34.32 -9.79
C ASP A 723 17.06 -34.41 -8.54
N HIS A 724 16.21 -33.41 -8.30
CA HIS A 724 15.23 -33.40 -7.22
C HIS A 724 13.93 -34.05 -7.70
N SER A 725 13.26 -34.75 -6.80
CA SER A 725 12.15 -35.65 -7.16
C SER A 725 10.81 -34.96 -7.39
N ASP A 726 10.60 -33.76 -6.84
CA ASP A 726 9.29 -33.09 -6.84
C ASP A 726 9.40 -31.57 -7.05
N VAL A 727 9.85 -31.17 -8.25
CA VAL A 727 10.01 -29.76 -8.63
C VAL A 727 9.19 -29.46 -9.88
N LYS A 728 8.34 -28.42 -9.82
CA LYS A 728 7.46 -28.00 -10.93
C LYS A 728 7.60 -26.51 -11.20
N LEU A 729 7.76 -26.14 -12.47
CA LEU A 729 7.64 -24.76 -12.96
C LEU A 729 6.38 -24.64 -13.82
N VAL A 730 5.55 -23.65 -13.51
CA VAL A 730 4.40 -23.24 -14.30
C VAL A 730 4.64 -21.82 -14.79
N GLU A 731 4.57 -21.64 -16.11
CA GLU A 731 4.76 -20.33 -16.75
C GLU A 731 3.45 -19.82 -17.35
N PHE A 732 3.13 -18.55 -17.10
CA PHE A 732 2.00 -17.84 -17.68
C PHE A 732 2.49 -16.87 -18.77
N LYS A 733 1.81 -16.83 -19.92
CA LYS A 733 2.11 -15.86 -20.99
C LYS A 733 1.64 -14.48 -20.60
N ALA A 734 2.54 -13.63 -20.10
CA ALA A 734 2.20 -12.30 -19.62
C ALA A 734 3.41 -11.41 -19.39
N SER A 735 3.19 -10.10 -19.46
CA SER A 735 4.21 -9.08 -19.12
C SER A 735 3.94 -8.45 -17.76
N THR A 736 3.67 -9.25 -16.73
CA THR A 736 3.36 -8.77 -15.38
C THR A 736 4.16 -9.48 -14.30
N HIS A 737 4.45 -8.78 -13.22
CA HIS A 737 5.05 -9.32 -11.99
C HIS A 737 3.99 -9.68 -10.93
N PHE A 738 2.79 -9.09 -11.02
CA PHE A 738 1.78 -9.14 -9.98
C PHE A 738 0.90 -10.40 -10.13
N LEU A 739 1.34 -11.54 -9.59
CA LEU A 739 0.63 -12.83 -9.63
C LEU A 739 -0.15 -13.15 -8.34
N THR A 740 -0.10 -12.26 -7.36
CA THR A 740 -0.69 -12.36 -6.01
C THR A 740 -1.90 -11.46 -5.80
N VAL A 741 -2.17 -10.55 -6.75
CA VAL A 741 -3.32 -9.64 -6.70
C VAL A 741 -4.61 -10.36 -7.12
N PRO A 742 -5.80 -9.96 -6.61
CA PRO A 742 -7.06 -10.70 -6.83
C PRO A 742 -7.32 -11.07 -8.30
N HIS A 743 -7.09 -10.13 -9.23
CA HIS A 743 -7.31 -10.35 -10.66
C HIS A 743 -6.38 -11.39 -11.30
N SER A 744 -5.19 -11.66 -10.76
CA SER A 744 -4.25 -12.66 -11.31
C SER A 744 -4.14 -13.92 -10.47
N THR A 745 -4.47 -13.84 -9.17
CA THR A 745 -4.46 -14.98 -8.24
C THR A 745 -5.39 -16.10 -8.69
N VAL A 746 -6.50 -15.78 -9.36
CA VAL A 746 -7.39 -16.78 -9.97
C VAL A 746 -6.65 -17.76 -10.90
N LEU A 747 -5.50 -17.37 -11.47
CA LEU A 747 -4.70 -18.22 -12.36
C LEU A 747 -3.70 -19.11 -11.60
N THR A 748 -3.31 -18.72 -10.38
CA THR A 748 -2.33 -19.45 -9.56
C THR A 748 -3.01 -20.45 -8.63
N GLN A 749 -4.24 -20.19 -8.20
CA GLN A 749 -5.00 -20.99 -7.22
C GLN A 749 -5.05 -22.48 -7.52
N LYS A 750 -5.29 -22.87 -8.78
CA LYS A 750 -5.32 -24.28 -9.19
C LYS A 750 -4.01 -25.01 -8.84
N TYR A 751 -2.88 -24.41 -9.17
CA TYR A 751 -1.56 -25.03 -8.97
C TYR A 751 -1.14 -25.03 -7.51
N LEU A 752 -1.53 -24.00 -6.75
CA LEU A 752 -1.35 -23.97 -5.30
C LEU A 752 -2.12 -25.12 -4.65
N LYS A 753 -3.39 -25.30 -5.00
CA LYS A 753 -4.24 -26.39 -4.50
C LYS A 753 -3.67 -27.77 -4.84
N GLU A 754 -3.21 -27.97 -6.07
CA GLU A 754 -2.56 -29.24 -6.50
C GLU A 754 -1.36 -29.62 -5.61
N LEU A 755 -0.51 -28.66 -5.25
CA LEU A 755 0.65 -28.92 -4.39
C LEU A 755 0.22 -29.26 -2.95
N LEU A 756 -0.72 -28.48 -2.41
CA LEU A 756 -1.22 -28.64 -1.05
C LEU A 756 -1.91 -30.00 -0.85
N ASP A 757 -2.76 -30.42 -1.80
CA ASP A 757 -3.48 -31.69 -1.76
C ASP A 757 -2.48 -32.87 -1.81
N LYS A 758 -1.47 -32.79 -2.69
CA LYS A 758 -0.42 -33.83 -2.82
C LYS A 758 0.34 -34.06 -1.52
N ALA A 759 0.62 -32.99 -0.76
CA ALA A 759 1.37 -33.06 0.49
C ALA A 759 0.54 -33.58 1.69
N ILE A 760 -0.79 -33.61 1.59
CA ILE A 760 -1.67 -34.27 2.56
C ILE A 760 -1.73 -35.78 2.29
N GLU A 761 -1.74 -36.20 1.02
CA GLU A 761 -1.79 -37.61 0.62
C GLU A 761 -0.50 -38.38 0.92
N ALA A 762 0.62 -37.66 1.07
CA ALA A 762 1.96 -38.18 1.37
C ALA A 762 2.34 -38.06 2.86
#